data_AF-A0A8D2M8U2-F1
#
_entry.id   AF-A0A8D2M8U2-F1
#
_cell.length_a   1.000
_cell.length_b   1.000
_cell.length_c   1.000
_cell.angle_alpha   90.00
_cell.angle_beta   90.00
_cell.angle_gamma   90.00
#
_symmetry.space_group_name_H-M   'P 1'
#
loop_
_entity.id
_entity.type
_entity.pdbx_description
1 polymer ?
#
loop_
_entity_poly.entity_id
_entity_poly.type
_entity_poly.pdbx_seq_one_letter_code
_entity_poly.pdbx_strand_id
1 'polypeptide(L)'
;MATRASPARRALSQNGSCSLQPGGAAHKGWQGFPPSFPLSRTAALGGVGRCRPAPGQAGGAVTCARCRAVRRHRGPGRPRERSWAGMGCAALLWGAILLACSCGPGPPRVGAAPLLAATYVLDDANGLGREFDGIGAVSGGGATSRLLVNYPEPYRSEILDYLFKPNFGASLHILKVEIGGDAQSTGLPWAFPGWIGKGENWPYDYPDITAYYIVSWILGAKQYHDLDIDYIGIWNERAFSSKYIKLLRYTLDKHGLEQVRIIASDRLWEPISFVMMIDSELHGVVDVIGAHYPGTKTVKNALLTGKKLWSSEDYSTFNNDVGAGCWARILNQNYVNGNMTATIAWNLVASYYEELPFGRCALMTAQEPWSGHYKVESPIWITAHTTQFTQPGWSYLQVDGHLEGGGSFVALTDGLGNLTIIIETMSHNHSKCIRPPLPNFSVVPQSATFYLRGSFSMVQTLQVWHSRLDFESGNSSLFQQLHPLRVWRGRFSLDLDVDEVYTLTTLKTGWKCGYPEPPPPQPFPSIYSDDFNIRNPPFSEAPNFADQTGVFEYFVNASDAGDHVFTLRQVVVQRPITWVSDADQTISVIGNFKWVNMTVTCDIYIEKPRDGGVFIAGRVDNGGIYVRDSKGVFFWVFADGTYRVTSDLAGKEILMKGLAGVRDNVWHTLTLNIQGNSASGLLNGYPLWENVTISKPGNGWAALGTRSFEFAQFDNFHIEAC
;
A
#
# COMPACT_ATOMS: atom_id res chain seq x y z
N MET A 1 78.43 -18.81 -28.49
CA MET A 1 77.46 -18.63 -29.59
C MET A 1 76.27 -17.90 -28.97
N ALA A 2 76.14 -16.58 -29.14
CA ALA A 2 75.52 -15.88 -30.28
C ALA A 2 74.01 -16.26 -30.43
N THR A 3 73.02 -15.34 -30.45
CA THR A 3 73.02 -13.85 -30.44
C THR A 3 71.62 -13.29 -30.10
N ARG A 4 71.55 -12.01 -29.66
CA ARG A 4 70.52 -10.93 -29.90
C ARG A 4 69.14 -11.29 -30.52
N ALA A 5 68.01 -10.60 -30.26
CA ALA A 5 67.62 -9.48 -29.37
C ALA A 5 66.08 -9.26 -29.38
N SER A 6 65.56 -8.43 -28.46
CA SER A 6 64.20 -7.81 -28.48
C SER A 6 64.18 -6.53 -29.37
N PRO A 7 63.07 -5.75 -29.62
CA PRO A 7 61.83 -5.66 -28.79
C PRO A 7 60.45 -5.26 -29.44
N ALA A 8 59.43 -5.18 -28.55
CA ALA A 8 58.41 -4.11 -28.42
C ALA A 8 57.00 -4.17 -29.07
N ARG A 9 55.97 -4.13 -28.18
CA ARG A 9 54.69 -3.34 -28.22
C ARG A 9 53.69 -3.68 -29.35
N ARG A 10 52.36 -3.49 -29.29
CA ARG A 10 51.29 -2.98 -28.37
C ARG A 10 49.99 -3.74 -28.82
N ALA A 11 48.85 -3.84 -28.14
CA ALA A 11 48.36 -3.62 -26.76
C ALA A 11 46.92 -4.20 -26.68
N LEU A 12 46.35 -4.40 -25.47
CA LEU A 12 44.94 -4.80 -25.30
C LEU A 12 44.33 -4.14 -24.04
N SER A 13 43.13 -3.60 -24.19
CA SER A 13 42.25 -3.15 -23.10
C SER A 13 41.20 -4.21 -22.81
N GLN A 14 40.97 -4.55 -21.54
CA GLN A 14 39.78 -5.29 -21.12
C GLN A 14 39.18 -4.69 -19.84
N ASN A 15 37.85 -4.67 -19.82
CA ASN A 15 37.05 -4.20 -18.70
C ASN A 15 37.15 -5.18 -17.52
N GLY A 16 37.34 -4.66 -16.31
CA GLY A 16 37.31 -5.47 -15.10
C GLY A 16 35.87 -5.67 -14.61
N SER A 17 35.37 -6.90 -14.68
CA SER A 17 34.20 -7.34 -13.94
C SER A 17 34.59 -7.64 -12.49
N CYS A 18 33.83 -7.13 -11.52
CA CYS A 18 33.99 -7.53 -10.12
C CYS A 18 33.17 -8.79 -9.83
N SER A 19 33.85 -9.87 -9.50
CA SER A 19 33.25 -11.05 -8.86
C SER A 19 33.87 -11.19 -7.46
N LEU A 20 33.04 -11.29 -6.43
CA LEU A 20 33.45 -11.53 -5.05
C LEU A 20 33.07 -12.96 -4.69
N GLN A 21 34.07 -13.78 -4.39
CA GLN A 21 33.87 -15.12 -3.84
C GLN A 21 33.60 -15.02 -2.33
N PRO A 22 32.60 -15.74 -1.78
CA PRO A 22 32.45 -15.89 -0.34
C PRO A 22 33.49 -16.88 0.21
N GLY A 23 34.25 -16.46 1.22
CA GLY A 23 35.16 -17.34 1.95
C GLY A 23 34.39 -18.24 2.92
N GLY A 24 34.57 -19.56 2.81
CA GLY A 24 33.94 -20.53 3.69
C GLY A 24 34.59 -20.59 5.08
N ALA A 25 33.78 -20.47 6.13
CA ALA A 25 34.17 -20.80 7.50
C ALA A 25 33.29 -21.95 8.01
N ALA A 26 33.90 -23.12 8.24
CA ALA A 26 33.20 -24.27 8.78
C ALA A 26 33.18 -24.23 10.31
N HIS A 27 32.01 -24.37 10.95
CA HIS A 27 31.93 -24.72 12.35
C HIS A 27 30.91 -25.82 12.65
N LYS A 28 31.30 -26.68 13.60
CA LYS A 28 30.74 -28.00 13.90
C LYS A 28 29.36 -27.91 14.54
N GLY A 29 28.45 -28.79 14.13
CA GLY A 29 27.16 -28.96 14.81
C GLY A 29 27.28 -29.64 16.17
N TRP A 30 26.25 -29.47 17.00
CA TRP A 30 26.00 -30.23 18.23
C TRP A 30 24.54 -30.70 18.26
N GLN A 31 24.38 -32.00 18.53
CA GLN A 31 23.12 -32.62 19.02
C GLN A 31 22.98 -32.22 20.51
N GLY A 32 21.84 -32.24 21.20
CA GLY A 32 20.47 -32.72 20.94
C GLY A 32 19.82 -33.13 22.30
N PHE A 33 18.49 -33.30 22.34
CA PHE A 33 17.67 -33.79 23.49
C PHE A 33 17.40 -32.82 24.68
N PRO A 34 16.36 -33.05 25.51
CA PRO A 34 14.93 -33.15 25.13
C PRO A 34 13.98 -32.39 26.11
N PRO A 35 12.66 -32.30 25.85
CA PRO A 35 11.71 -31.55 26.69
C PRO A 35 10.99 -32.41 27.74
N SER A 36 10.49 -31.79 28.81
CA SER A 36 9.14 -32.00 29.42
C SER A 36 9.04 -31.47 30.87
N PHE A 37 7.91 -30.83 31.20
CA PHE A 37 7.26 -30.95 32.52
C PHE A 37 5.73 -30.77 32.33
N PRO A 38 4.87 -31.57 32.98
CA PRO A 38 3.46 -31.65 32.63
C PRO A 38 2.52 -30.80 33.51
N LEU A 39 1.30 -30.62 33.00
CA LEU A 39 0.11 -30.20 33.74
C LEU A 39 -0.07 -30.97 35.05
N SER A 40 -0.40 -30.26 36.13
CA SER A 40 -1.04 -30.87 37.31
C SER A 40 -2.48 -30.35 37.45
N ARG A 41 -3.43 -31.29 37.52
CA ARG A 41 -4.82 -31.01 37.92
C ARG A 41 -4.91 -31.12 39.44
N THR A 42 -5.64 -30.21 40.07
CA THR A 42 -6.30 -30.47 41.36
C THR A 42 -7.76 -30.03 41.29
N ALA A 43 -8.66 -30.98 41.50
CA ALA A 43 -9.99 -30.74 42.04
C ALA A 43 -9.89 -30.82 43.59
N ALA A 44 -10.86 -30.47 44.43
CA ALA A 44 -12.29 -30.19 44.26
C ALA A 44 -12.86 -29.49 45.53
N LEU A 45 -14.19 -29.27 45.53
CA LEU A 45 -15.14 -29.20 46.68
C LEU A 45 -15.60 -27.82 47.21
N GLY A 46 -16.93 -27.74 47.41
CA GLY A 46 -17.66 -26.68 48.14
C GLY A 46 -18.28 -25.61 47.24
N GLY A 47 -19.60 -25.46 47.07
CA GLY A 47 -20.74 -26.23 47.58
C GLY A 47 -21.81 -25.35 48.24
N VAL A 48 -23.04 -25.39 47.70
CA VAL A 48 -24.31 -24.80 48.23
C VAL A 48 -24.53 -23.29 48.02
N GLY A 49 -25.69 -22.93 47.44
CA GLY A 49 -26.14 -21.54 47.29
C GLY A 49 -27.27 -21.34 46.26
N ARG A 50 -28.46 -21.93 46.47
CA ARG A 50 -29.62 -21.69 45.57
C ARG A 50 -30.17 -20.28 45.75
N CYS A 51 -30.49 -19.60 44.65
CA CYS A 51 -31.69 -18.74 44.54
C CYS A 51 -32.07 -18.48 43.07
N ARG A 52 -33.25 -18.97 42.65
CA ARG A 52 -34.02 -18.40 41.53
C ARG A 52 -35.07 -17.47 42.12
N PRO A 53 -35.49 -16.43 41.38
CA PRO A 53 -36.89 -16.46 40.97
C PRO A 53 -37.10 -16.20 39.47
N ALA A 54 -38.26 -16.67 39.01
CA ALA A 54 -38.90 -16.35 37.73
C ALA A 54 -40.43 -16.47 37.98
N PRO A 55 -41.32 -16.12 37.03
CA PRO A 55 -41.25 -15.10 35.98
C PRO A 55 -42.36 -14.03 36.16
N GLY A 56 -42.42 -13.02 35.29
CA GLY A 56 -43.54 -12.06 35.23
C GLY A 56 -43.91 -11.72 33.79
N GLN A 57 -45.17 -11.97 33.40
CA GLN A 57 -45.69 -11.73 32.05
C GLN A 57 -46.53 -10.44 31.94
N ALA A 58 -46.73 -10.04 30.69
CA ALA A 58 -47.95 -9.46 30.12
C ALA A 58 -48.13 -7.93 30.06
N GLY A 59 -48.43 -7.48 28.83
CA GLY A 59 -49.52 -6.53 28.57
C GLY A 59 -49.12 -5.17 27.99
N GLY A 60 -49.61 -4.85 26.79
CA GLY A 60 -49.60 -3.44 26.31
C GLY A 60 -49.44 -3.22 24.81
N ALA A 61 -50.31 -3.77 23.97
CA ALA A 61 -50.42 -3.32 22.57
C ALA A 61 -51.38 -2.12 22.47
N VAL A 62 -50.93 -1.00 21.89
CA VAL A 62 -51.81 0.06 21.36
C VAL A 62 -51.27 0.52 20.02
N THR A 63 -52.12 0.47 19.00
CA THR A 63 -51.84 0.91 17.62
C THR A 63 -52.60 2.20 17.31
N CYS A 64 -52.13 2.91 16.26
CA CYS A 64 -52.86 3.94 15.52
C CYS A 64 -53.06 5.31 16.23
N ALA A 65 -53.15 6.46 15.53
CA ALA A 65 -53.24 6.68 14.08
C ALA A 65 -52.73 8.08 13.63
N ARG A 66 -52.35 8.15 12.34
CA ARG A 66 -52.51 9.29 11.39
C ARG A 66 -52.02 10.70 11.77
N CYS A 67 -51.25 11.28 10.85
CA CYS A 67 -51.72 12.49 10.15
C CYS A 67 -51.24 12.56 8.69
N ARG A 68 -52.15 12.95 7.78
CA ARG A 68 -51.87 13.27 6.36
C ARG A 68 -51.78 14.78 6.21
N ALA A 69 -50.83 15.31 5.43
CA ALA A 69 -51.09 16.43 4.50
C ALA A 69 -49.89 16.74 3.60
N VAL A 70 -50.07 16.62 2.27
CA VAL A 70 -49.28 17.36 1.27
C VAL A 70 -50.26 17.91 0.24
N ARG A 71 -50.26 19.24 0.04
CA ARG A 71 -50.87 19.94 -1.11
C ARG A 71 -49.69 20.37 -2.03
N ARG A 72 -49.66 20.19 -3.36
CA ARG A 72 -50.50 20.77 -4.44
C ARG A 72 -50.59 22.31 -4.34
N HIS A 73 -50.34 23.14 -5.35
CA HIS A 73 -50.19 23.06 -6.82
C HIS A 73 -49.11 24.10 -7.27
N ARG A 74 -48.70 24.34 -8.54
CA ARG A 74 -49.34 24.31 -9.88
C ARG A 74 -48.30 24.03 -11.00
N GLY A 75 -48.75 23.46 -12.13
CA GLY A 75 -48.04 23.50 -13.45
C GLY A 75 -48.59 24.64 -14.33
N PRO A 76 -48.61 24.57 -15.69
CA PRO A 76 -48.19 23.49 -16.61
C PRO A 76 -46.84 23.85 -17.32
N GLY A 77 -46.38 23.32 -18.47
CA GLY A 77 -46.98 22.43 -19.49
C GLY A 77 -46.04 21.98 -20.63
N ARG A 78 -46.63 21.70 -21.81
CA ARG A 78 -46.04 21.29 -23.12
C ARG A 78 -47.03 21.77 -24.24
N PRO A 79 -46.72 21.82 -25.56
CA PRO A 79 -45.99 20.81 -26.35
C PRO A 79 -45.09 21.33 -27.51
N ARG A 80 -44.84 20.46 -28.50
CA ARG A 80 -43.75 20.47 -29.50
C ARG A 80 -44.11 21.06 -30.90
N GLU A 81 -43.07 21.07 -31.75
CA GLU A 81 -43.07 20.80 -33.21
C GLU A 81 -43.58 21.88 -34.18
N ARG A 82 -42.67 22.37 -35.06
CA ARG A 82 -42.65 21.99 -36.49
C ARG A 82 -41.36 22.41 -37.23
N SER A 83 -41.17 21.81 -38.40
CA SER A 83 -39.93 21.73 -39.20
C SER A 83 -39.83 22.79 -40.33
N TRP A 84 -39.13 22.46 -41.42
CA TRP A 84 -38.86 23.22 -42.68
C TRP A 84 -37.62 24.15 -42.59
N ALA A 85 -36.47 24.00 -43.26
CA ALA A 85 -35.94 23.22 -44.41
C ALA A 85 -35.71 24.02 -45.72
N GLY A 86 -34.45 24.02 -46.21
CA GLY A 86 -33.97 24.56 -47.50
C GLY A 86 -33.85 26.10 -47.56
N MET A 87 -32.97 26.75 -48.34
CA MET A 87 -31.79 26.41 -49.20
C MET A 87 -30.92 27.70 -49.23
N GLY A 88 -29.64 27.81 -49.63
CA GLY A 88 -28.62 26.88 -50.13
C GLY A 88 -27.56 27.66 -50.95
N CYS A 89 -26.30 27.17 -51.05
CA CYS A 89 -25.25 27.56 -52.03
C CYS A 89 -24.74 29.03 -52.03
N ALA A 90 -23.56 29.41 -52.59
CA ALA A 90 -22.27 28.78 -52.91
C ALA A 90 -21.28 29.96 -53.18
N ALA A 91 -20.11 30.07 -52.54
CA ALA A 91 -18.77 29.55 -52.95
C ALA A 91 -18.03 30.36 -54.05
N LEU A 92 -16.68 30.42 -53.94
CA LEU A 92 -15.67 30.83 -54.96
C LEU A 92 -15.55 32.36 -55.25
N LEU A 93 -14.42 32.98 -55.62
CA LEU A 93 -12.95 32.72 -55.50
C LEU A 93 -12.15 33.98 -55.98
N TRP A 94 -10.86 34.12 -55.62
CA TRP A 94 -9.85 35.11 -56.12
C TRP A 94 -10.10 36.60 -55.76
N GLY A 95 -9.11 37.50 -55.62
CA GLY A 95 -7.65 37.39 -55.63
C GLY A 95 -6.95 38.77 -55.81
N ALA A 96 -5.64 38.85 -55.49
CA ALA A 96 -4.66 39.87 -55.94
C ALA A 96 -4.53 41.30 -55.29
N ILE A 97 -3.31 41.55 -54.78
CA ILE A 97 -2.41 42.72 -54.98
C ILE A 97 -2.51 44.00 -54.08
N LEU A 98 -1.54 44.07 -53.15
CA LEU A 98 -0.59 45.13 -52.73
C LEU A 98 -0.71 46.62 -53.16
N LEU A 99 -0.05 47.48 -52.34
CA LEU A 99 0.21 48.94 -52.40
C LEU A 99 -0.84 49.80 -51.63
N ALA A 100 -0.48 50.78 -50.78
CA ALA A 100 0.84 51.26 -50.31
C ALA A 100 0.75 52.01 -48.95
N CYS A 101 1.91 52.22 -48.32
CA CYS A 101 2.27 53.30 -47.37
C CYS A 101 1.30 53.74 -46.25
N SER A 102 1.72 53.57 -44.99
CA SER A 102 2.19 54.70 -44.14
C SER A 102 2.68 54.24 -42.76
N CYS A 103 3.58 55.01 -42.15
CA CYS A 103 4.27 54.65 -40.91
C CYS A 103 3.36 54.79 -39.67
N GLY A 104 3.40 53.78 -38.78
CA GLY A 104 2.87 53.85 -37.42
C GLY A 104 3.86 53.21 -36.43
N PRO A 105 3.90 53.65 -35.16
CA PRO A 105 4.82 53.09 -34.17
C PRO A 105 4.46 51.62 -33.88
N GLY A 106 5.47 50.76 -33.80
CA GLY A 106 5.27 49.37 -33.39
C GLY A 106 4.70 49.26 -31.97
N PRO A 107 3.98 48.17 -31.64
CA PRO A 107 3.47 47.96 -30.29
C PRO A 107 4.63 47.94 -29.28
N PRO A 108 4.42 48.45 -28.05
CA PRO A 108 5.46 48.41 -27.03
C PRO A 108 5.86 46.94 -26.79
N ARG A 109 7.16 46.69 -26.69
CA ARG A 109 7.67 45.40 -26.20
C ARG A 109 7.03 45.16 -24.84
N VAL A 110 6.29 44.06 -24.70
CA VAL A 110 5.89 43.55 -23.39
C VAL A 110 7.17 43.21 -22.66
N GLY A 111 7.58 44.08 -21.73
CA GLY A 111 8.65 43.74 -20.81
C GLY A 111 8.21 42.54 -19.99
N ALA A 112 9.08 41.54 -19.85
CA ALA A 112 8.86 40.51 -18.86
C ALA A 112 8.63 41.20 -17.51
N ALA A 113 7.56 40.81 -16.80
CA ALA A 113 7.35 41.28 -15.44
C ALA A 113 8.60 40.90 -14.62
N PRO A 114 9.12 41.79 -13.76
CA PRO A 114 10.23 41.41 -12.90
C PRO A 114 9.80 40.22 -12.04
N LEU A 115 10.54 39.12 -12.12
CA LEU A 115 10.37 37.97 -11.23
C LEU A 115 10.41 38.46 -9.79
N LEU A 116 9.48 37.99 -8.95
CA LEU A 116 9.51 38.26 -7.53
C LEU A 116 10.85 37.75 -6.97
N ALA A 117 11.65 38.68 -6.45
CA ALA A 117 13.04 38.44 -6.03
C ALA A 117 13.12 38.37 -4.51
N ALA A 118 12.67 37.23 -3.97
CA ALA A 118 12.61 36.98 -2.53
C ALA A 118 13.99 36.60 -1.95
N THR A 119 14.19 36.87 -0.66
CA THR A 119 15.45 36.54 0.05
C THR A 119 15.22 35.65 1.26
N TYR A 120 15.91 34.52 1.30
CA TYR A 120 15.84 33.50 2.34
C TYR A 120 17.19 33.37 3.06
N VAL A 121 17.17 33.24 4.38
CA VAL A 121 18.39 33.09 5.20
C VAL A 121 18.42 31.69 5.80
N LEU A 122 19.52 30.99 5.60
CA LEU A 122 19.80 29.67 6.19
C LEU A 122 20.94 29.85 7.20
N ASP A 123 20.64 29.66 8.48
CA ASP A 123 21.54 29.95 9.59
C ASP A 123 21.35 28.90 10.71
N ASP A 124 22.44 28.51 11.38
CA ASP A 124 22.47 27.62 12.53
C ASP A 124 22.86 28.34 13.83
N ALA A 125 23.19 29.64 13.77
CA ALA A 125 23.67 30.40 14.93
C ALA A 125 22.68 30.52 16.10
N ASN A 126 21.38 30.41 15.85
CA ASN A 126 20.32 30.41 16.87
C ASN A 126 19.91 29.00 17.33
N GLY A 127 20.66 27.97 16.92
CA GLY A 127 20.33 26.57 17.13
C GLY A 127 19.54 25.96 15.97
N LEU A 128 19.30 24.65 16.10
CA LEU A 128 18.68 23.82 15.07
C LEU A 128 17.17 23.63 15.34
N GLY A 129 16.45 23.17 14.32
CA GLY A 129 15.06 22.74 14.40
C GLY A 129 14.93 21.36 15.05
N ARG A 130 13.92 20.58 14.66
CA ARG A 130 13.80 19.19 15.14
C ARG A 130 14.77 18.27 14.40
N GLU A 131 15.12 17.18 15.08
CA GLU A 131 15.75 16.01 14.47
C GLU A 131 14.82 15.39 13.42
N PHE A 132 15.35 15.05 12.25
CA PHE A 132 14.69 14.33 11.17
C PHE A 132 14.77 12.83 11.44
N ASP A 133 13.63 12.15 11.32
CA ASP A 133 13.47 10.73 11.68
C ASP A 133 13.45 9.80 10.46
N GLY A 134 13.21 10.32 9.25
CA GLY A 134 13.32 9.56 8.00
C GLY A 134 12.10 9.65 7.08
N ILE A 135 12.28 9.23 5.82
CA ILE A 135 11.16 9.00 4.87
C ILE A 135 10.98 7.49 4.68
N GLY A 136 9.73 7.04 4.66
CA GLY A 136 9.40 5.62 4.54
C GLY A 136 8.22 5.28 3.66
N ALA A 137 7.92 3.99 3.59
CA ALA A 137 6.69 3.48 3.00
C ALA A 137 6.16 2.23 3.72
N VAL A 138 4.88 1.92 3.48
CA VAL A 138 4.14 0.81 4.08
C VAL A 138 4.07 -0.39 3.13
N SER A 139 4.44 -1.60 3.56
CA SER A 139 4.16 -2.85 2.85
C SER A 139 2.97 -3.57 3.50
N GLY A 140 1.87 -3.65 2.75
CA GLY A 140 0.56 -4.21 3.13
C GLY A 140 -0.52 -3.13 3.33
N GLY A 141 -1.60 -3.49 4.02
CA GLY A 141 -2.79 -2.65 4.25
C GLY A 141 -3.92 -2.76 3.23
N GLY A 142 -4.20 -3.88 2.57
CA GLY A 142 -3.74 -5.25 2.82
C GLY A 142 -3.03 -5.84 1.61
N ALA A 143 -2.11 -6.79 1.85
CA ALA A 143 -1.49 -7.62 0.81
C ALA A 143 -0.86 -6.82 -0.38
N THR A 144 -0.42 -5.58 -0.18
CA THR A 144 0.04 -4.72 -1.30
C THR A 144 1.35 -5.19 -1.95
N SER A 145 2.08 -6.09 -1.31
CA SER A 145 3.28 -6.74 -1.87
C SER A 145 3.02 -8.18 -2.38
N ARG A 146 1.76 -8.62 -2.49
CA ARG A 146 1.36 -10.01 -2.75
C ARG A 146 1.92 -10.60 -4.05
N LEU A 147 1.98 -9.81 -5.11
CA LEU A 147 2.47 -10.19 -6.44
C LEU A 147 3.98 -9.95 -6.62
N LEU A 148 4.70 -9.41 -5.64
CA LEU A 148 6.14 -9.17 -5.73
C LEU A 148 6.95 -10.46 -5.52
N VAL A 149 6.48 -11.32 -4.62
CA VAL A 149 7.23 -12.47 -4.10
C VAL A 149 7.65 -13.46 -5.19
N ASN A 150 6.81 -13.60 -6.22
CA ASN A 150 6.97 -14.52 -7.35
C ASN A 150 7.47 -13.85 -8.65
N TYR A 151 7.96 -12.61 -8.60
CA TYR A 151 8.71 -12.06 -9.75
C TYR A 151 9.96 -12.91 -10.02
N PRO A 152 10.27 -13.22 -11.29
CA PRO A 152 11.52 -13.87 -11.64
C PRO A 152 12.71 -12.92 -11.41
N GLU A 153 13.85 -13.51 -11.05
CA GLU A 153 15.13 -12.79 -11.05
C GLU A 153 15.61 -12.53 -12.50
N PRO A 154 16.28 -11.40 -12.79
CA PRO A 154 16.79 -10.41 -11.83
C PRO A 154 15.76 -9.38 -11.36
N TYR A 155 14.59 -9.28 -12.01
CA TYR A 155 13.67 -8.14 -11.86
C TYR A 155 13.19 -7.94 -10.42
N ARG A 156 12.98 -9.02 -9.66
CA ARG A 156 12.62 -8.93 -8.24
C ARG A 156 13.71 -8.23 -7.41
N SER A 157 14.97 -8.60 -7.62
CA SER A 157 16.11 -7.90 -6.99
C SER A 157 16.26 -6.45 -7.48
N GLU A 158 16.00 -6.18 -8.77
CA GLU A 158 16.04 -4.83 -9.32
C GLU A 158 14.99 -3.90 -8.67
N ILE A 159 13.76 -4.39 -8.47
CA ILE A 159 12.69 -3.67 -7.77
C ILE A 159 13.11 -3.35 -6.31
N LEU A 160 13.67 -4.33 -5.60
CA LEU A 160 14.15 -4.12 -4.23
C LEU A 160 15.29 -3.10 -4.17
N ASP A 161 16.18 -3.10 -5.17
CA ASP A 161 17.24 -2.10 -5.30
C ASP A 161 16.69 -0.68 -5.53
N TYR A 162 15.66 -0.51 -6.37
CA TYR A 162 15.01 0.80 -6.55
C TYR A 162 14.34 1.31 -5.26
N LEU A 163 13.88 0.44 -4.37
CA LEU A 163 13.22 0.81 -3.12
C LEU A 163 14.22 1.10 -1.99
N PHE A 164 15.21 0.22 -1.78
CA PHE A 164 16.00 0.16 -0.55
C PHE A 164 17.49 0.43 -0.71
N LYS A 165 18.07 0.25 -1.91
CA LYS A 165 19.53 0.36 -2.07
C LYS A 165 19.98 1.82 -1.90
N PRO A 166 20.93 2.12 -0.98
CA PRO A 166 21.39 3.49 -0.76
C PRO A 166 22.03 4.09 -2.02
N ASN A 167 21.73 5.36 -2.30
CA ASN A 167 22.21 6.10 -3.47
C ASN A 167 21.87 5.41 -4.81
N PHE A 168 20.67 4.83 -4.93
CA PHE A 168 20.23 4.13 -6.15
C PHE A 168 18.93 4.69 -6.70
N GLY A 169 17.84 4.46 -5.95
CA GLY A 169 16.48 4.95 -6.24
C GLY A 169 15.92 5.67 -5.01
N ALA A 170 14.74 5.25 -4.56
CA ALA A 170 14.03 5.81 -3.42
C ALA A 170 14.81 5.70 -2.10
N SER A 171 15.75 4.75 -1.97
CA SER A 171 16.74 4.69 -0.87
C SER A 171 16.09 4.85 0.53
N LEU A 172 14.94 4.19 0.75
CA LEU A 172 14.05 4.46 1.89
C LEU A 172 14.75 4.28 3.24
N HIS A 173 14.43 5.17 4.20
CA HIS A 173 14.96 5.12 5.57
C HIS A 173 14.12 4.24 6.50
N ILE A 174 12.82 4.17 6.24
CA ILE A 174 11.84 3.48 7.10
C ILE A 174 11.00 2.53 6.25
N LEU A 175 10.82 1.30 6.74
CA LEU A 175 9.89 0.32 6.19
C LEU A 175 8.90 -0.11 7.28
N LYS A 176 7.59 0.14 7.07
CA LYS A 176 6.50 -0.23 8.00
C LYS A 176 5.78 -1.46 7.43
N VAL A 177 5.75 -2.61 8.12
CA VAL A 177 5.30 -3.91 7.57
C VAL A 177 4.35 -4.68 8.48
N GLU A 178 3.28 -5.23 7.89
CA GLU A 178 2.84 -6.62 8.13
C GLU A 178 2.82 -7.23 9.56
N ILE A 179 1.89 -6.91 10.48
CA ILE A 179 1.54 -7.82 11.60
C ILE A 179 0.18 -8.44 11.25
N GLY A 180 0.24 -9.56 10.53
CA GLY A 180 -0.94 -10.23 9.98
C GLY A 180 -1.95 -10.59 11.06
N GLY A 181 -3.24 -10.47 10.73
CA GLY A 181 -4.35 -10.71 11.65
C GLY A 181 -5.39 -11.70 11.14
N ASP A 182 -5.00 -12.61 10.24
CA ASP A 182 -5.87 -13.57 9.53
C ASP A 182 -6.97 -12.91 8.66
N ALA A 183 -6.80 -11.62 8.35
CA ALA A 183 -7.68 -10.76 7.55
C ALA A 183 -6.84 -9.77 6.70
N GLN A 184 -7.51 -8.87 5.98
CA GLN A 184 -6.88 -7.79 5.22
C GLN A 184 -6.22 -6.74 6.15
N SER A 185 -4.88 -6.75 6.33
CA SER A 185 -4.21 -5.92 7.38
C SER A 185 -2.81 -5.33 7.03
N THR A 186 -2.12 -4.66 7.98
CA THR A 186 -0.68 -4.31 7.96
C THR A 186 -0.02 -4.42 9.35
N GLY A 187 1.18 -3.84 9.57
CA GLY A 187 1.93 -3.92 10.83
C GLY A 187 2.34 -2.58 11.46
N LEU A 188 2.31 -2.52 12.80
CA LEU A 188 1.10 -2.02 13.50
C LEU A 188 -0.12 -2.90 13.18
N PRO A 189 -0.84 -3.54 14.10
CA PRO A 189 -1.98 -4.39 13.72
C PRO A 189 -3.09 -3.59 13.03
N TRP A 190 -3.65 -4.11 11.92
CA TRP A 190 -4.94 -3.63 11.36
C TRP A 190 -6.06 -4.56 11.83
N ALA A 191 -5.83 -5.87 11.84
CA ALA A 191 -6.74 -6.91 12.32
C ALA A 191 -6.05 -7.78 13.38
N PHE A 192 -6.79 -8.67 14.03
CA PHE A 192 -6.24 -9.66 14.95
C PHE A 192 -6.96 -11.01 14.78
N PRO A 193 -6.29 -12.15 15.02
CA PRO A 193 -6.96 -13.46 15.04
C PRO A 193 -8.14 -13.50 16.00
N GLY A 194 -9.26 -14.12 15.59
CA GLY A 194 -10.53 -14.07 16.34
C GLY A 194 -10.49 -14.65 17.75
N TRP A 195 -9.50 -15.51 18.04
CA TRP A 195 -9.31 -16.09 19.37
C TRP A 195 -8.79 -15.08 20.41
N ILE A 196 -8.16 -13.97 19.99
CA ILE A 196 -7.66 -12.91 20.89
C ILE A 196 -8.82 -12.24 21.64
N GLY A 197 -9.92 -11.97 20.94
CA GLY A 197 -11.16 -11.43 21.52
C GLY A 197 -12.04 -12.46 22.23
N LYS A 198 -11.64 -13.74 22.23
CA LYS A 198 -12.41 -14.89 22.77
C LYS A 198 -13.87 -14.96 22.29
N GLY A 199 -14.12 -14.55 21.05
CA GLY A 199 -15.44 -14.53 20.42
C GLY A 199 -16.01 -13.12 20.19
N GLU A 200 -15.46 -12.09 20.84
CA GLU A 200 -15.83 -10.69 20.61
C GLU A 200 -14.97 -10.04 19.52
N ASN A 201 -15.54 -9.10 18.76
CA ASN A 201 -14.81 -8.31 17.75
C ASN A 201 -14.06 -7.12 18.40
N TRP A 202 -13.24 -7.40 19.43
CA TRP A 202 -12.56 -6.37 20.22
C TRP A 202 -11.24 -6.87 20.86
N PRO A 203 -10.10 -6.18 20.64
CA PRO A 203 -8.80 -6.67 21.08
C PRO A 203 -8.39 -6.22 22.49
N TYR A 204 -9.23 -5.48 23.24
CA TYR A 204 -8.82 -4.89 24.53
C TYR A 204 -9.56 -5.42 25.77
N ASP A 205 -10.45 -6.40 25.63
CA ASP A 205 -11.07 -7.06 26.79
C ASP A 205 -10.07 -7.97 27.53
N TYR A 206 -9.14 -8.56 26.77
CA TYR A 206 -8.02 -9.37 27.28
C TYR A 206 -6.67 -8.76 26.81
N PRO A 207 -6.33 -7.54 27.27
CA PRO A 207 -5.20 -6.78 26.73
C PRO A 207 -3.84 -7.44 27.02
N ASP A 208 -3.78 -8.36 27.98
CA ASP A 208 -2.65 -9.22 28.30
C ASP A 208 -2.40 -10.25 27.19
N ILE A 209 -3.45 -10.84 26.62
CA ILE A 209 -3.35 -11.76 25.48
C ILE A 209 -2.90 -11.00 24.23
N THR A 210 -3.48 -9.82 23.98
CA THR A 210 -3.12 -8.96 22.85
C THR A 210 -1.69 -8.45 22.96
N ALA A 211 -1.24 -8.02 24.14
CA ALA A 211 0.15 -7.60 24.35
C ALA A 211 1.12 -8.78 24.16
N TYR A 212 0.78 -9.97 24.69
CA TYR A 212 1.59 -11.17 24.49
C TYR A 212 1.68 -11.59 23.01
N TYR A 213 0.59 -11.49 22.24
CA TYR A 213 0.58 -11.73 20.80
C TYR A 213 1.57 -10.82 20.07
N ILE A 214 1.52 -9.51 20.32
CA ILE A 214 2.40 -8.53 19.68
C ILE A 214 3.86 -8.70 20.10
N VAL A 215 4.13 -8.93 21.38
CA VAL A 215 5.50 -9.19 21.86
C VAL A 215 6.04 -10.51 21.29
N SER A 216 5.19 -11.52 21.10
CA SER A 216 5.60 -12.79 20.46
C SER A 216 6.02 -12.59 18.99
N TRP A 217 5.35 -11.70 18.24
CA TRP A 217 5.76 -11.35 16.87
C TRP A 217 7.13 -10.66 16.86
N ILE A 218 7.37 -9.69 17.76
CA ILE A 218 8.67 -8.99 17.86
C ILE A 218 9.80 -9.96 18.22
N LEU A 219 9.58 -10.84 19.20
CA LEU A 219 10.54 -11.89 19.58
C LEU A 219 10.79 -12.86 18.43
N GLY A 220 9.75 -13.23 17.67
CA GLY A 220 9.86 -14.08 16.48
C GLY A 220 10.69 -13.43 15.36
N ALA A 221 10.48 -12.13 15.10
CA ALA A 221 11.25 -11.37 14.11
C ALA A 221 12.76 -11.45 14.40
N LYS A 222 13.16 -11.26 15.67
CA LYS A 222 14.56 -11.41 16.05
C LYS A 222 15.04 -12.86 16.03
N GLN A 223 14.25 -13.79 16.59
CA GLN A 223 14.65 -15.20 16.73
C GLN A 223 14.82 -15.93 15.40
N TYR A 224 13.93 -15.70 14.43
CA TYR A 224 13.88 -16.46 13.17
C TYR A 224 14.45 -15.73 11.96
N HIS A 225 14.57 -14.39 12.02
CA HIS A 225 14.98 -13.55 10.88
C HIS A 225 16.10 -12.55 11.20
N ASP A 226 16.60 -12.53 12.45
CA ASP A 226 17.59 -11.56 12.96
C ASP A 226 17.17 -10.08 12.80
N LEU A 227 15.85 -9.82 12.78
CA LEU A 227 15.29 -8.49 12.63
C LEU A 227 15.06 -7.84 14.00
N ASP A 228 15.71 -6.71 14.26
CA ASP A 228 15.40 -5.82 15.36
C ASP A 228 14.26 -4.87 14.96
N ILE A 229 13.21 -4.80 15.78
CA ILE A 229 12.03 -3.95 15.52
C ILE A 229 12.17 -2.65 16.30
N ASP A 230 12.37 -1.52 15.61
CA ASP A 230 12.57 -0.22 16.26
C ASP A 230 11.30 0.37 16.88
N TYR A 231 10.14 0.18 16.23
CA TYR A 231 8.86 0.78 16.61
C TYR A 231 7.70 -0.21 16.55
N ILE A 232 6.77 -0.10 17.50
CA ILE A 232 5.50 -0.83 17.51
C ILE A 232 4.30 0.12 17.65
N GLY A 233 3.29 -0.10 16.80
CA GLY A 233 2.02 0.64 16.82
C GLY A 233 0.91 -0.07 17.60
N ILE A 234 -0.27 0.56 17.67
CA ILE A 234 -1.40 0.13 18.52
C ILE A 234 -2.47 -0.67 17.77
N TRP A 235 -3.37 -0.01 17.04
CA TRP A 235 -4.39 -0.65 16.18
C TRP A 235 -4.86 0.35 15.10
N ASN A 236 -4.61 0.03 13.83
CA ASN A 236 -4.61 1.01 12.74
C ASN A 236 -5.96 1.67 12.48
N GLU A 237 -6.00 3.00 12.47
CA GLU A 237 -7.21 3.81 12.30
C GLU A 237 -8.38 3.43 13.25
N ARG A 238 -8.11 2.73 14.35
CA ARG A 238 -9.11 2.29 15.32
C ARG A 238 -8.93 2.99 16.67
N ALA A 239 -9.80 2.68 17.63
CA ALA A 239 -9.64 3.20 18.98
C ALA A 239 -8.38 2.57 19.62
N PHE A 240 -7.66 3.36 20.41
CA PHE A 240 -6.63 2.84 21.31
C PHE A 240 -7.21 2.61 22.71
N SER A 241 -6.48 1.85 23.53
CA SER A 241 -6.75 1.69 24.95
C SER A 241 -5.52 2.07 25.75
N SER A 242 -5.59 3.12 26.59
CA SER A 242 -4.44 3.55 27.42
C SER A 242 -3.95 2.43 28.34
N LYS A 243 -4.87 1.57 28.83
CA LYS A 243 -4.54 0.36 29.61
C LYS A 243 -3.71 -0.62 28.79
N TYR A 244 -4.07 -0.85 27.51
CA TYR A 244 -3.30 -1.71 26.62
C TYR A 244 -1.91 -1.13 26.33
N ILE A 245 -1.80 0.16 26.01
CA ILE A 245 -0.50 0.80 25.69
C ILE A 245 0.49 0.67 26.86
N LYS A 246 0.03 0.96 28.09
CA LYS A 246 0.82 0.80 29.32
C LYS A 246 1.24 -0.65 29.56
N LEU A 247 0.31 -1.59 29.34
CA LEU A 247 0.58 -3.02 29.47
C LEU A 247 1.54 -3.55 28.40
N LEU A 248 1.47 -3.03 27.17
CA LEU A 248 2.39 -3.35 26.08
C LEU A 248 3.83 -2.92 26.45
N ARG A 249 4.03 -1.68 26.91
CA ARG A 249 5.33 -1.21 27.42
C ARG A 249 5.87 -2.12 28.53
N TYR A 250 5.08 -2.37 29.56
CA TYR A 250 5.46 -3.28 30.66
C TYR A 250 5.83 -4.69 30.16
N THR A 251 5.11 -5.21 29.15
CA THR A 251 5.39 -6.54 28.59
C THR A 251 6.66 -6.55 27.76
N LEU A 252 6.93 -5.50 26.96
CA LEU A 252 8.19 -5.33 26.24
C LEU A 252 9.38 -5.29 27.22
N ASP A 253 9.32 -4.44 28.24
CA ASP A 253 10.40 -4.28 29.23
C ASP A 253 10.67 -5.59 29.98
N LYS A 254 9.61 -6.29 30.38
CA LYS A 254 9.71 -7.61 31.03
C LYS A 254 10.40 -8.67 30.15
N HIS A 255 10.37 -8.50 28.83
CA HIS A 255 10.99 -9.39 27.86
C HIS A 255 12.35 -8.89 27.33
N GLY A 256 12.92 -7.81 27.90
CA GLY A 256 14.20 -7.26 27.47
C GLY A 256 14.13 -6.51 26.14
N LEU A 257 13.00 -5.84 25.88
CA LEU A 257 12.70 -5.07 24.68
C LEU A 257 12.53 -3.57 24.99
N GLU A 258 13.27 -3.04 25.96
CA GLU A 258 13.27 -1.64 26.37
C GLU A 258 13.63 -0.68 25.21
N GLN A 259 14.38 -1.15 24.22
CA GLN A 259 14.76 -0.40 23.02
C GLN A 259 13.62 -0.18 22.02
N VAL A 260 12.60 -1.05 22.01
CA VAL A 260 11.48 -0.98 21.07
C VAL A 260 10.57 0.18 21.47
N ARG A 261 10.37 1.16 20.60
CA ARG A 261 9.60 2.38 20.87
C ARG A 261 8.12 2.22 20.54
N ILE A 262 7.25 2.97 21.21
CA ILE A 262 5.81 2.95 20.94
C ILE A 262 5.39 4.19 20.15
N ILE A 263 4.81 3.96 18.98
CA ILE A 263 4.10 4.99 18.20
C ILE A 263 2.59 4.86 18.46
N ALA A 264 1.91 5.99 18.68
CA ALA A 264 0.46 5.99 18.89
C ALA A 264 -0.23 7.21 18.25
N SER A 265 -1.47 7.11 17.77
CA SER A 265 -2.32 5.92 17.70
C SER A 265 -2.59 5.46 16.26
N ASP A 266 -1.77 5.91 15.28
CA ASP A 266 -1.94 5.65 13.85
C ASP A 266 -3.39 5.93 13.39
N ARG A 267 -3.84 7.15 13.69
CA ARG A 267 -5.19 7.66 13.41
C ARG A 267 -5.13 9.19 13.28
N LEU A 268 -6.08 9.92 13.84
CA LEU A 268 -6.04 11.37 13.93
C LEU A 268 -5.18 11.80 15.12
N TRP A 269 -4.73 13.06 15.11
CA TRP A 269 -4.00 13.67 16.24
C TRP A 269 -4.72 13.54 17.59
N GLU A 270 -6.05 13.45 17.58
CA GLU A 270 -6.90 13.32 18.76
C GLU A 270 -7.70 12.01 18.74
N PRO A 271 -7.95 11.38 19.90
CA PRO A 271 -7.75 11.93 21.25
C PRO A 271 -6.38 11.63 21.88
N ILE A 272 -5.43 11.00 21.17
CA ILE A 272 -4.15 10.58 21.77
C ILE A 272 -3.34 11.77 22.34
N SER A 273 -3.28 12.89 21.60
CA SER A 273 -2.57 14.09 22.04
C SER A 273 -3.16 14.66 23.33
N PHE A 274 -4.48 14.81 23.41
CA PHE A 274 -5.15 15.28 24.62
C PHE A 274 -4.98 14.32 25.81
N VAL A 275 -5.12 13.01 25.61
CA VAL A 275 -5.02 12.04 26.72
C VAL A 275 -3.61 12.05 27.32
N MET A 276 -2.55 12.18 26.52
CA MET A 276 -1.17 12.33 27.03
C MET A 276 -0.90 13.66 27.77
N MET A 277 -1.79 14.66 27.67
CA MET A 277 -1.68 15.88 28.49
C MET A 277 -2.25 15.70 29.91
N ILE A 278 -3.08 14.65 30.14
CA ILE A 278 -3.75 14.38 31.42
C ILE A 278 -3.36 13.04 32.06
N ASP A 279 -2.73 12.14 31.31
CA ASP A 279 -2.21 10.85 31.76
C ASP A 279 -0.68 10.82 31.58
N SER A 280 0.05 11.18 32.64
CA SER A 280 1.52 11.27 32.62
C SER A 280 2.22 9.91 32.46
N GLU A 281 1.55 8.82 32.84
CA GLU A 281 2.06 7.46 32.61
C GLU A 281 1.90 7.10 31.12
N LEU A 282 0.77 7.41 30.49
CA LEU A 282 0.61 7.23 29.04
C LEU A 282 1.62 8.09 28.26
N HIS A 283 1.82 9.34 28.69
CA HIS A 283 2.84 10.23 28.13
C HIS A 283 4.25 9.64 28.28
N GLY A 284 4.55 8.98 29.40
CA GLY A 284 5.85 8.36 29.65
C GLY A 284 6.16 7.18 28.72
N VAL A 285 5.14 6.42 28.31
CA VAL A 285 5.32 5.17 27.53
C VAL A 285 5.16 5.30 26.01
N VAL A 286 4.66 6.45 25.51
CA VAL A 286 4.54 6.73 24.07
C VAL A 286 5.69 7.61 23.60
N ASP A 287 6.45 7.17 22.60
CA ASP A 287 7.61 7.90 22.08
C ASP A 287 7.26 8.88 20.96
N VAL A 288 6.31 8.48 20.10
CA VAL A 288 5.96 9.18 18.85
C VAL A 288 4.44 9.32 18.73
N ILE A 289 3.96 10.48 18.29
CA ILE A 289 2.58 10.65 17.81
C ILE A 289 2.52 10.37 16.31
N GLY A 290 1.94 9.23 15.95
CA GLY A 290 1.66 8.85 14.57
C GLY A 290 0.25 9.28 14.15
N ALA A 291 0.16 10.17 13.16
CA ALA A 291 -1.09 10.63 12.58
C ALA A 291 -1.18 10.32 11.07
N HIS A 292 -2.40 10.07 10.60
CA HIS A 292 -2.72 9.63 9.24
C HIS A 292 -3.34 10.77 8.44
N TYR A 293 -2.91 10.93 7.18
CA TYR A 293 -3.38 11.95 6.23
C TYR A 293 -3.56 13.35 6.84
N PRO A 294 -2.56 13.90 7.57
CA PRO A 294 -2.69 15.11 8.38
C PRO A 294 -2.89 16.40 7.56
N GLY A 295 -2.77 16.34 6.23
CA GLY A 295 -2.88 17.50 5.35
C GLY A 295 -1.83 18.57 5.66
N THR A 296 -0.60 18.13 5.98
CA THR A 296 0.53 18.95 6.44
C THR A 296 0.39 19.59 7.82
N LYS A 297 -0.75 19.49 8.51
CA LYS A 297 -1.01 20.23 9.75
C LYS A 297 -1.04 19.34 10.98
N THR A 298 -0.55 19.87 12.10
CA THR A 298 -0.71 19.28 13.44
C THR A 298 -1.67 20.09 14.31
N VAL A 299 -1.88 19.67 15.56
CA VAL A 299 -2.76 20.33 16.54
C VAL A 299 -1.98 20.83 17.76
N LYS A 300 -2.54 21.84 18.46
CA LYS A 300 -1.90 22.45 19.63
C LYS A 300 -1.51 21.43 20.72
N ASN A 301 -2.37 20.46 21.00
CA ASN A 301 -2.09 19.46 22.03
C ASN A 301 -0.89 18.59 21.64
N ALA A 302 -0.78 18.15 20.38
CA ALA A 302 0.35 17.37 19.87
C ALA A 302 1.67 18.12 20.07
N LEU A 303 1.71 19.41 19.74
CA LEU A 303 2.88 20.27 19.99
C LEU A 303 3.22 20.40 21.48
N LEU A 304 2.21 20.56 22.35
CA LEU A 304 2.39 20.68 23.80
C LEU A 304 2.91 19.40 24.47
N THR A 305 2.76 18.23 23.85
CA THR A 305 3.36 16.99 24.39
C THR A 305 4.89 16.96 24.26
N GLY A 306 5.49 17.79 23.40
CA GLY A 306 6.93 17.75 23.11
C GLY A 306 7.42 16.48 22.38
N LYS A 307 6.53 15.55 22.01
CA LYS A 307 6.87 14.30 21.33
C LYS A 307 7.30 14.52 19.87
N LYS A 308 7.98 13.52 19.30
CA LYS A 308 8.15 13.40 17.85
C LYS A 308 6.75 13.23 17.22
N LEU A 309 6.54 13.90 16.09
CA LEU A 309 5.27 13.93 15.37
C LEU A 309 5.53 13.38 13.98
N TRP A 310 4.84 12.32 13.56
CA TRP A 310 5.05 11.70 12.26
C TRP A 310 3.73 11.67 11.47
N SER A 311 3.82 11.89 10.16
CA SER A 311 2.78 11.43 9.25
C SER A 311 3.01 9.93 9.02
N SER A 312 2.45 9.09 9.90
CA SER A 312 2.73 7.66 9.96
C SER A 312 1.98 6.82 8.91
N GLU A 313 1.08 7.47 8.18
CA GLU A 313 0.52 7.04 6.91
C GLU A 313 0.05 8.26 6.10
N ASP A 314 0.55 8.40 4.87
CA ASP A 314 0.24 9.50 3.96
C ASP A 314 0.23 9.01 2.50
N TYR A 315 0.21 9.94 1.54
CA TYR A 315 0.24 9.66 0.09
C TYR A 315 -1.04 8.99 -0.44
N SER A 316 -1.12 7.65 -0.47
CA SER A 316 -2.26 6.84 -0.98
C SER A 316 -2.82 7.28 -2.36
N THR A 317 -1.99 7.90 -3.19
CA THR A 317 -2.42 8.56 -4.43
C THR A 317 -1.84 7.84 -5.64
N PHE A 318 -2.57 7.79 -6.75
CA PHE A 318 -2.16 7.09 -7.97
C PHE A 318 -0.79 7.59 -8.46
N ASN A 319 0.08 6.67 -8.83
CA ASN A 319 1.52 6.89 -8.98
C ASN A 319 1.98 7.52 -10.30
N ASN A 320 1.17 8.41 -10.86
CA ASN A 320 1.55 9.29 -11.96
C ASN A 320 2.22 10.57 -11.43
N ASP A 321 2.50 11.52 -12.33
CA ASP A 321 3.12 12.79 -11.97
C ASP A 321 2.27 13.65 -11.03
N VAL A 322 0.93 13.52 -11.00
CA VAL A 322 0.09 14.21 -10.00
C VAL A 322 0.29 13.61 -8.61
N GLY A 323 0.45 12.28 -8.52
CA GLY A 323 0.89 11.61 -7.31
C GLY A 323 2.29 12.05 -6.90
N ALA A 324 3.24 12.11 -7.83
CA ALA A 324 4.60 12.57 -7.57
C ALA A 324 4.63 14.02 -7.04
N GLY A 325 3.82 14.92 -7.59
CA GLY A 325 3.66 16.28 -7.10
C GLY A 325 2.99 16.36 -5.73
N CYS A 326 2.00 15.51 -5.46
CA CYS A 326 1.44 15.34 -4.11
C CYS A 326 2.55 14.96 -3.11
N TRP A 327 3.36 13.96 -3.46
CA TRP A 327 4.44 13.45 -2.61
C TRP A 327 5.53 14.50 -2.36
N ALA A 328 6.02 15.17 -3.41
CA ALA A 328 7.02 16.23 -3.32
C ALA A 328 6.58 17.34 -2.36
N ARG A 329 5.33 17.81 -2.51
CA ARG A 329 4.76 18.87 -1.70
C ARG A 329 4.65 18.47 -0.23
N ILE A 330 4.14 17.26 0.09
CA ILE A 330 3.94 16.87 1.50
C ILE A 330 5.24 16.47 2.21
N LEU A 331 6.26 15.97 1.50
CA LEU A 331 7.57 15.68 2.08
C LEU A 331 8.20 16.92 2.74
N ASN A 332 8.18 18.08 2.06
CA ASN A 332 8.60 19.34 2.65
C ASN A 332 7.56 19.85 3.67
N GLN A 333 6.30 19.99 3.23
CA GLN A 333 5.32 20.76 3.98
C GLN A 333 4.83 20.07 5.27
N ASN A 334 4.95 18.75 5.40
CA ASN A 334 4.66 18.06 6.67
C ASN A 334 5.57 18.57 7.81
N TYR A 335 6.84 18.86 7.53
CA TYR A 335 7.72 19.52 8.51
C TYR A 335 7.36 21.00 8.68
N VAL A 336 7.29 21.76 7.59
CA VAL A 336 7.10 23.22 7.60
C VAL A 336 5.79 23.63 8.30
N ASN A 337 4.67 22.97 7.98
CA ASN A 337 3.33 23.34 8.48
C ASN A 337 2.93 22.58 9.75
N GLY A 338 3.56 21.45 10.03
CA GLY A 338 3.08 20.47 11.03
C GLY A 338 4.14 20.00 12.03
N ASN A 339 5.38 20.47 11.93
CA ASN A 339 6.52 20.01 12.71
C ASN A 339 6.75 18.49 12.64
N MET A 340 6.28 17.85 11.56
CA MET A 340 6.39 16.40 11.40
C MET A 340 7.77 16.01 10.88
N THR A 341 8.35 15.00 11.50
CA THR A 341 9.79 14.67 11.41
C THR A 341 10.06 13.36 10.65
N ALA A 342 9.01 12.58 10.40
CA ALA A 342 8.96 11.55 9.38
C ALA A 342 7.63 11.62 8.59
N THR A 343 7.65 11.12 7.36
CA THR A 343 6.46 10.89 6.53
C THR A 343 6.58 9.51 5.87
N ILE A 344 5.52 8.70 5.98
CA ILE A 344 5.50 7.30 5.51
C ILE A 344 4.38 7.12 4.48
N ALA A 345 4.73 6.80 3.23
CA ALA A 345 3.76 6.61 2.14
C ALA A 345 3.03 5.26 2.27
N TRP A 346 1.69 5.28 2.24
CA TRP A 346 0.92 4.10 1.84
C TRP A 346 0.76 4.11 0.30
N ASN A 347 1.23 3.12 -0.46
CA ASN A 347 2.06 1.98 -0.07
C ASN A 347 3.41 1.90 -0.84
N LEU A 348 4.26 0.96 -0.44
CA LEU A 348 5.64 0.79 -0.91
C LEU A 348 5.74 0.55 -2.41
N VAL A 349 4.97 -0.41 -2.91
CA VAL A 349 4.98 -0.86 -4.30
C VAL A 349 3.63 -1.48 -4.63
N ALA A 350 3.09 -1.13 -5.80
CA ALA A 350 1.84 -1.69 -6.28
C ALA A 350 2.10 -3.07 -6.88
N SER A 351 2.05 -4.08 -6.00
CA SER A 351 2.15 -5.50 -6.34
C SER A 351 0.88 -6.24 -5.90
N TYR A 352 -0.24 -5.75 -6.40
CA TYR A 352 -1.59 -6.28 -6.25
C TYR A 352 -2.35 -5.99 -7.55
N TYR A 353 -3.45 -6.71 -7.82
CA TYR A 353 -4.25 -6.48 -9.02
C TYR A 353 -4.78 -5.03 -9.06
N GLU A 354 -4.61 -4.34 -10.20
CA GLU A 354 -4.90 -2.90 -10.32
C GLU A 354 -6.39 -2.57 -10.09
N GLU A 355 -7.30 -3.49 -10.41
CA GLU A 355 -8.73 -3.31 -10.19
C GLU A 355 -9.18 -3.57 -8.73
N LEU A 356 -8.26 -3.96 -7.82
CA LEU A 356 -8.51 -3.92 -6.37
C LEU A 356 -8.51 -2.46 -5.85
N PRO A 357 -9.10 -2.20 -4.67
CA PRO A 357 -9.18 -0.85 -4.11
C PRO A 357 -7.81 -0.15 -4.05
N PHE A 358 -7.77 1.10 -4.53
CA PHE A 358 -6.55 1.92 -4.62
C PHE A 358 -5.45 1.32 -5.52
N GLY A 359 -5.83 0.73 -6.65
CA GLY A 359 -4.92 0.35 -7.74
C GLY A 359 -3.83 1.40 -8.00
N ARG A 360 -2.56 0.96 -8.01
CA ARG A 360 -1.38 1.79 -8.26
C ARG A 360 -1.19 3.01 -7.35
N CYS A 361 -1.72 3.00 -6.13
CA CYS A 361 -1.45 4.02 -5.12
C CYS A 361 -0.16 3.73 -4.32
N ALA A 362 0.99 3.70 -5.00
CA ALA A 362 2.26 3.25 -4.43
C ALA A 362 3.49 3.95 -5.02
N LEU A 363 4.67 3.90 -4.38
CA LEU A 363 5.85 4.61 -4.91
C LEU A 363 6.30 4.13 -6.31
N MET A 364 6.10 2.85 -6.64
CA MET A 364 6.31 2.27 -7.98
C MET A 364 5.33 1.13 -8.29
N THR A 365 5.33 0.59 -9.52
CA THR A 365 4.39 -0.45 -9.98
C THR A 365 5.13 -1.76 -10.30
N ALA A 366 4.68 -2.88 -9.75
CA ALA A 366 5.21 -4.22 -10.02
C ALA A 366 4.11 -5.28 -9.81
N GLN A 367 3.11 -5.27 -10.70
CA GLN A 367 1.86 -6.05 -10.59
C GLN A 367 1.75 -7.22 -11.60
N GLU A 368 2.83 -7.58 -12.30
CA GLU A 368 2.88 -8.60 -13.35
C GLU A 368 4.06 -9.59 -13.20
N PRO A 369 4.10 -10.41 -12.13
CA PRO A 369 5.16 -11.41 -11.94
C PRO A 369 5.26 -12.42 -13.09
N TRP A 370 4.16 -12.69 -13.79
CA TRP A 370 4.11 -13.57 -14.97
C TRP A 370 4.80 -13.01 -16.22
N SER A 371 4.97 -11.68 -16.33
CA SER A 371 5.70 -11.03 -17.44
C SER A 371 7.10 -10.59 -17.04
N GLY A 372 7.32 -10.31 -15.74
CA GLY A 372 8.52 -9.64 -15.23
C GLY A 372 8.49 -8.12 -15.45
N HIS A 373 7.42 -7.57 -16.03
CA HIS A 373 7.28 -6.13 -16.24
C HIS A 373 7.14 -5.39 -14.90
N TYR A 374 7.89 -4.31 -14.73
CA TYR A 374 7.70 -3.34 -13.65
C TYR A 374 7.90 -1.92 -14.19
N LYS A 375 7.46 -0.92 -13.43
CA LYS A 375 7.63 0.49 -13.81
C LYS A 375 8.14 1.31 -12.63
N VAL A 376 9.31 1.93 -12.81
CA VAL A 376 9.92 2.87 -11.87
C VAL A 376 9.22 4.22 -12.05
N GLU A 377 8.24 4.48 -11.21
CA GLU A 377 7.39 5.66 -11.32
C GLU A 377 8.05 6.92 -10.73
N SER A 378 7.55 8.09 -11.13
CA SER A 378 8.04 9.40 -10.68
C SER A 378 8.18 9.57 -9.14
N PRO A 379 7.31 9.01 -8.28
CA PRO A 379 7.48 9.09 -6.82
C PRO A 379 8.79 8.47 -6.28
N ILE A 380 9.40 7.49 -6.95
CA ILE A 380 10.74 6.96 -6.59
C ILE A 380 11.78 8.08 -6.62
N TRP A 381 11.76 8.87 -7.70
CA TRP A 381 12.71 9.95 -7.94
C TRP A 381 12.44 11.18 -7.07
N ILE A 382 11.17 11.47 -6.78
CA ILE A 382 10.78 12.46 -5.77
C ILE A 382 11.25 12.05 -4.36
N THR A 383 11.18 10.76 -4.02
CA THR A 383 11.70 10.27 -2.73
C THR A 383 13.22 10.46 -2.64
N ALA A 384 13.94 10.14 -3.73
CA ALA A 384 15.40 10.27 -3.83
C ALA A 384 15.92 11.71 -3.57
N HIS A 385 15.14 12.74 -3.91
CA HIS A 385 15.45 14.15 -3.60
C HIS A 385 15.63 14.42 -2.10
N THR A 386 15.03 13.61 -1.22
CA THR A 386 15.22 13.68 0.23
C THR A 386 16.19 12.61 0.72
N THR A 387 15.95 11.35 0.37
CA THR A 387 16.58 10.20 1.03
C THR A 387 18.04 9.96 0.69
N GLN A 388 18.49 10.31 -0.52
CA GLN A 388 19.91 10.21 -0.89
C GLN A 388 20.79 11.29 -0.23
N PHE A 389 20.17 12.31 0.39
CA PHE A 389 20.87 13.51 0.86
C PHE A 389 20.58 13.88 2.32
N THR A 390 19.86 13.02 3.03
CA THR A 390 19.52 13.13 4.45
C THR A 390 19.55 11.73 5.06
N GLN A 391 19.72 11.61 6.38
CA GLN A 391 19.60 10.36 7.12
C GLN A 391 18.91 10.62 8.46
N PRO A 392 18.23 9.64 9.07
CA PRO A 392 17.73 9.76 10.44
C PRO A 392 18.83 10.24 11.40
N GLY A 393 18.50 11.16 12.31
CA GLY A 393 19.45 11.83 13.20
C GLY A 393 20.06 13.13 12.65
N TRP A 394 19.84 13.46 11.37
CA TRP A 394 20.09 14.83 10.87
C TRP A 394 19.12 15.81 11.55
N SER A 395 19.45 17.10 11.56
CA SER A 395 18.57 18.15 12.10
C SER A 395 18.15 19.14 11.03
N TYR A 396 16.87 19.51 11.03
CA TYR A 396 16.37 20.63 10.23
C TYR A 396 16.96 21.96 10.73
N LEU A 397 17.06 22.96 9.85
CA LEU A 397 17.31 24.35 10.24
C LEU A 397 15.99 25.05 10.63
N GLN A 398 16.09 26.14 11.39
CA GLN A 398 14.94 26.97 11.76
C GLN A 398 14.67 28.01 10.66
N VAL A 399 13.67 27.74 9.81
CA VAL A 399 13.27 28.59 8.68
C VAL A 399 11.75 28.68 8.58
N ASP A 400 11.23 29.74 7.95
CA ASP A 400 9.79 29.88 7.65
C ASP A 400 9.30 28.82 6.64
N GLY A 401 10.17 28.44 5.69
CA GLY A 401 9.98 27.29 4.82
C GLY A 401 9.02 27.48 3.64
N HIS A 402 8.35 28.63 3.49
CA HIS A 402 7.53 28.93 2.30
C HIS A 402 8.24 29.87 1.32
N LEU A 403 7.88 29.73 0.03
CA LEU A 403 8.33 30.61 -1.05
C LEU A 403 7.30 31.70 -1.35
N GLU A 404 7.75 32.90 -1.77
CA GLU A 404 6.88 34.07 -1.95
C GLU A 404 5.94 33.91 -3.15
N GLY A 405 6.43 33.32 -4.23
CA GLY A 405 5.63 32.94 -5.41
C GLY A 405 4.89 31.60 -5.25
N GLY A 406 4.86 31.01 -4.05
CA GLY A 406 4.30 29.68 -3.78
C GLY A 406 5.32 28.54 -3.91
N GLY A 407 5.05 27.41 -3.25
CA GLY A 407 6.03 26.34 -3.02
C GLY A 407 6.71 26.46 -1.65
N SER A 408 7.59 25.51 -1.33
CA SER A 408 8.25 25.43 -0.02
C SER A 408 9.70 24.96 -0.11
N PHE A 409 10.48 25.21 0.94
CA PHE A 409 11.83 24.69 1.09
C PHE A 409 12.10 24.22 2.52
N VAL A 410 12.95 23.20 2.65
CA VAL A 410 13.54 22.77 3.91
C VAL A 410 15.06 22.73 3.77
N ALA A 411 15.77 22.88 4.89
CA ALA A 411 17.21 22.73 4.95
C ALA A 411 17.59 21.85 6.16
N LEU A 412 18.56 20.96 5.99
CA LEU A 412 19.01 20.01 7.01
C LEU A 412 20.55 19.92 7.05
N THR A 413 21.07 19.56 8.21
CA THR A 413 22.50 19.32 8.46
C THR A 413 22.74 18.08 9.33
N ASP A 414 23.89 17.45 9.16
CA ASP A 414 24.41 16.38 10.03
C ASP A 414 25.20 16.91 11.25
N GLY A 415 25.43 18.22 11.34
CA GLY A 415 26.32 18.81 12.35
C GLY A 415 27.82 18.56 12.11
N LEU A 416 28.19 17.87 11.03
CA LEU A 416 29.58 17.64 10.60
C LEU A 416 30.00 18.58 9.47
N GLY A 417 29.16 19.56 9.15
CA GLY A 417 29.39 20.58 8.12
C GLY A 417 28.72 20.28 6.78
N ASN A 418 27.94 19.19 6.66
CA ASN A 418 27.10 19.01 5.48
C ASN A 418 25.82 19.83 5.56
N LEU A 419 25.35 20.26 4.40
CA LEU A 419 24.10 21.00 4.22
C LEU A 419 23.36 20.40 3.04
N THR A 420 22.06 20.12 3.23
CA THR A 420 21.13 19.73 2.18
C THR A 420 19.92 20.67 2.23
N ILE A 421 19.55 21.24 1.09
CA ILE A 421 18.40 22.13 0.89
C ILE A 421 17.49 21.46 -0.14
N ILE A 422 16.21 21.30 0.18
CA ILE A 422 15.22 20.66 -0.70
C ILE A 422 14.11 21.68 -0.96
N ILE A 423 13.82 21.98 -2.22
CA ILE A 423 12.89 23.02 -2.67
C ILE A 423 11.84 22.36 -3.57
N GLU A 424 10.57 22.70 -3.41
CA GLU A 424 9.46 22.28 -4.28
C GLU A 424 8.57 23.46 -4.66
N THR A 425 8.10 23.48 -5.91
CA THR A 425 7.18 24.49 -6.46
C THR A 425 5.89 23.86 -7.01
N MET A 426 5.36 22.87 -6.31
CA MET A 426 4.25 22.05 -6.79
C MET A 426 2.94 22.84 -6.87
N SER A 427 2.37 22.95 -8.08
CA SER A 427 1.11 23.65 -8.31
C SER A 427 -0.07 22.92 -7.66
N HIS A 428 -1.13 23.67 -7.32
CA HIS A 428 -2.34 23.11 -6.72
C HIS A 428 -2.99 22.02 -7.58
N ASN A 429 -3.02 22.17 -8.90
CA ASN A 429 -3.70 21.21 -9.77
C ASN A 429 -2.91 19.92 -9.98
N HIS A 430 -1.58 19.99 -9.93
CA HIS A 430 -0.68 18.87 -10.19
C HIS A 430 -0.11 18.22 -8.91
N SER A 431 -0.63 18.58 -7.72
CA SER A 431 -0.19 18.01 -6.44
C SER A 431 -1.33 17.57 -5.52
N LYS A 432 -2.50 17.23 -6.09
CA LYS A 432 -3.66 16.78 -5.32
C LYS A 432 -3.46 15.35 -4.84
N CYS A 433 -3.23 15.21 -3.54
CA CYS A 433 -3.36 13.93 -2.85
C CYS A 433 -4.84 13.54 -2.77
N ILE A 434 -5.14 12.25 -2.62
CA ILE A 434 -6.53 11.79 -2.43
C ILE A 434 -7.16 12.29 -1.11
N ARG A 435 -6.33 12.60 -0.11
CA ARG A 435 -6.72 12.99 1.25
C ARG A 435 -5.70 13.99 1.82
N PRO A 436 -6.15 14.99 2.61
CA PRO A 436 -7.48 15.59 2.59
C PRO A 436 -7.71 16.42 1.31
N PRO A 437 -8.92 16.95 1.07
CA PRO A 437 -9.13 17.94 0.01
C PRO A 437 -8.18 19.14 0.16
N LEU A 438 -7.44 19.44 -0.90
CA LEU A 438 -6.43 20.50 -0.94
C LEU A 438 -7.11 21.86 -1.22
N PRO A 439 -6.97 22.88 -0.35
CA PRO A 439 -7.43 24.24 -0.66
C PRO A 439 -6.68 24.81 -1.86
N ASN A 440 -7.34 25.65 -2.65
CA ASN A 440 -6.73 26.25 -3.84
C ASN A 440 -5.63 27.27 -3.44
N PHE A 441 -4.47 27.18 -4.07
CA PHE A 441 -3.36 28.13 -3.97
C PHE A 441 -2.73 28.35 -5.35
N SER A 442 -1.98 29.45 -5.49
CA SER A 442 -1.22 29.78 -6.70
C SER A 442 0.26 29.48 -6.52
N VAL A 443 0.89 28.98 -7.58
CA VAL A 443 2.36 28.99 -7.73
C VAL A 443 2.68 29.72 -9.03
N VAL A 444 3.70 30.58 -9.01
CA VAL A 444 4.19 31.33 -10.18
C VAL A 444 5.71 31.23 -10.28
N PRO A 445 6.29 31.36 -11.49
CA PRO A 445 7.74 31.46 -11.64
C PRO A 445 8.31 32.64 -10.83
N GLN A 446 9.43 32.42 -10.15
CA GLN A 446 10.01 33.36 -9.18
C GLN A 446 11.54 33.21 -9.11
N SER A 447 12.23 34.22 -8.57
CA SER A 447 13.68 34.16 -8.36
C SER A 447 14.00 34.15 -6.86
N ALA A 448 14.42 32.99 -6.36
CA ALA A 448 14.70 32.76 -4.94
C ALA A 448 16.19 32.96 -4.64
N THR A 449 16.52 33.95 -3.80
CA THR A 449 17.89 34.23 -3.38
C THR A 449 18.14 33.71 -1.96
N PHE A 450 19.11 32.80 -1.81
CA PHE A 450 19.46 32.21 -0.52
C PHE A 450 20.77 32.77 0.02
N TYR A 451 20.80 33.02 1.32
CA TYR A 451 21.98 33.46 2.08
C TYR A 451 22.35 32.42 3.14
N LEU A 452 23.50 31.78 2.95
CA LEU A 452 24.13 30.88 3.91
C LEU A 452 24.90 31.69 4.96
N ARG A 453 24.52 31.52 6.23
CA ARG A 453 25.14 32.15 7.40
C ARG A 453 25.68 31.08 8.35
N GLY A 454 26.06 31.49 9.56
CA GLY A 454 26.59 30.60 10.59
C GLY A 454 27.74 29.73 10.07
N SER A 455 27.70 28.42 10.37
CA SER A 455 28.70 27.45 9.90
C SER A 455 28.74 27.28 8.37
N PHE A 456 27.62 27.49 7.70
CA PHE A 456 27.47 27.34 6.25
C PHE A 456 28.02 28.53 5.43
N SER A 457 28.41 29.63 6.06
CA SER A 457 28.95 30.82 5.40
C SER A 457 30.20 30.57 4.52
N MET A 458 30.94 29.49 4.79
CA MET A 458 32.13 29.05 4.04
C MET A 458 31.84 28.05 2.91
N VAL A 459 30.59 27.62 2.72
CA VAL A 459 30.22 26.73 1.60
C VAL A 459 30.42 27.48 0.28
N GLN A 460 31.24 26.92 -0.61
CA GLN A 460 31.59 27.53 -1.91
C GLN A 460 30.87 26.88 -3.10
N THR A 461 30.34 25.66 -2.93
CA THR A 461 29.74 24.89 -4.01
C THR A 461 28.71 23.91 -3.46
N LEU A 462 27.57 23.81 -4.14
CA LEU A 462 26.52 22.81 -3.88
C LEU A 462 26.36 21.95 -5.14
N GLN A 463 26.24 20.63 -4.98
CA GLN A 463 25.71 19.76 -6.03
C GLN A 463 24.23 20.08 -6.22
N VAL A 464 23.73 19.95 -7.45
CA VAL A 464 22.34 20.28 -7.81
C VAL A 464 21.69 19.07 -8.43
N TRP A 465 20.55 18.65 -7.88
CA TRP A 465 19.67 17.63 -8.43
C TRP A 465 18.32 18.26 -8.73
N HIS A 466 17.73 17.91 -9.88
CA HIS A 466 16.51 18.53 -10.37
C HIS A 466 15.51 17.51 -10.92
N SER A 467 14.23 17.72 -10.62
CA SER A 467 13.10 17.10 -11.32
C SER A 467 12.10 18.18 -11.72
N ARG A 468 11.54 18.06 -12.94
CA ARG A 468 10.42 18.86 -13.44
C ARG A 468 9.34 17.93 -13.95
N LEU A 469 8.14 18.06 -13.39
CA LEU A 469 6.97 17.29 -13.79
C LEU A 469 6.27 18.06 -14.92
N ASP A 470 6.39 17.57 -16.17
CA ASP A 470 5.92 18.28 -17.36
C ASP A 470 4.55 17.77 -17.81
N PHE A 471 3.51 18.49 -17.41
CA PHE A 471 2.12 18.23 -17.77
C PHE A 471 1.70 18.82 -19.13
N GLU A 472 2.55 19.62 -19.79
CA GLU A 472 2.26 20.17 -21.12
C GLU A 472 2.71 19.21 -22.23
N SER A 473 3.93 18.68 -22.14
CA SER A 473 4.48 17.72 -23.11
C SER A 473 4.31 16.26 -22.70
N GLY A 474 4.09 15.99 -21.42
CA GLY A 474 4.08 14.64 -20.84
C GLY A 474 5.46 14.01 -20.63
N ASN A 475 6.56 14.73 -20.94
CA ASN A 475 7.93 14.22 -20.84
C ASN A 475 8.65 14.76 -19.59
N SER A 476 8.18 14.35 -18.42
CA SER A 476 8.79 14.71 -17.12
C SER A 476 10.28 14.36 -17.04
N SER A 477 11.08 15.30 -16.56
CA SER A 477 12.51 15.10 -16.32
C SER A 477 12.72 14.81 -14.83
N LEU A 478 13.36 13.69 -14.51
CA LEU A 478 13.38 13.16 -13.14
C LEU A 478 14.81 12.92 -12.67
N PHE A 479 15.14 13.44 -11.49
CA PHE A 479 16.40 13.26 -10.75
C PHE A 479 17.67 13.48 -11.59
N GLN A 480 17.69 14.55 -12.38
CA GLN A 480 18.84 14.92 -13.19
C GLN A 480 19.86 15.69 -12.36
N GLN A 481 21.13 15.27 -12.39
CA GLN A 481 22.22 16.06 -11.83
C GLN A 481 22.55 17.23 -12.77
N LEU A 482 22.46 18.45 -12.26
CA LEU A 482 22.83 19.67 -12.98
C LEU A 482 24.26 20.11 -12.61
N HIS A 483 24.75 21.14 -13.29
CA HIS A 483 26.06 21.73 -13.00
C HIS A 483 26.12 22.24 -11.54
N PRO A 484 27.20 21.95 -10.77
CA PRO A 484 27.30 22.41 -9.39
C PRO A 484 27.21 23.93 -9.25
N LEU A 485 26.33 24.37 -8.36
CA LEU A 485 26.06 25.78 -8.11
C LEU A 485 27.20 26.39 -7.30
N ARG A 486 27.78 27.48 -7.81
CA ARG A 486 28.79 28.26 -7.08
C ARG A 486 28.11 29.20 -6.10
N VAL A 487 28.50 29.10 -4.82
CA VAL A 487 28.05 30.02 -3.78
C VAL A 487 29.08 31.13 -3.64
N TRP A 488 28.67 32.38 -3.83
CA TRP A 488 29.57 33.54 -3.77
C TRP A 488 29.30 34.35 -2.51
N ARG A 489 30.29 34.41 -1.61
CA ARG A 489 30.19 35.12 -0.31
C ARG A 489 28.96 34.69 0.51
N GLY A 490 28.71 33.39 0.59
CA GLY A 490 27.54 32.83 1.28
C GLY A 490 26.20 33.15 0.59
N ARG A 491 26.17 33.49 -0.70
CA ARG A 491 24.94 33.78 -1.45
C ARG A 491 24.85 32.98 -2.74
N PHE A 492 23.64 32.54 -3.08
CA PHE A 492 23.27 32.11 -4.43
C PHE A 492 21.83 32.53 -4.76
N SER A 493 21.44 32.41 -6.02
CA SER A 493 20.07 32.63 -6.50
C SER A 493 19.69 31.52 -7.47
N LEU A 494 18.41 31.14 -7.49
CA LEU A 494 17.81 30.21 -8.45
C LEU A 494 16.55 30.85 -9.02
N ASP A 495 16.39 30.74 -10.33
CA ASP A 495 15.10 30.98 -10.98
C ASP A 495 14.32 29.65 -10.94
N LEU A 496 13.12 29.68 -10.38
CA LEU A 496 12.29 28.50 -10.12
C LEU A 496 11.04 28.60 -11.00
N ASP A 497 10.80 27.59 -11.83
CA ASP A 497 9.54 27.42 -12.55
C ASP A 497 8.50 26.68 -11.66
N VAL A 498 7.32 26.42 -12.23
CA VAL A 498 6.23 25.69 -11.57
C VAL A 498 6.42 24.18 -11.78
N ASP A 499 6.01 23.37 -10.79
CA ASP A 499 6.10 21.90 -10.79
C ASP A 499 7.55 21.35 -10.87
N GLU A 500 8.49 22.06 -10.23
CA GLU A 500 9.91 21.67 -10.10
C GLU A 500 10.29 21.26 -8.66
N VAL A 501 11.28 20.38 -8.55
CA VAL A 501 11.93 19.98 -7.29
C VAL A 501 13.44 20.09 -7.44
N TYR A 502 14.08 20.79 -6.51
CA TYR A 502 15.54 20.94 -6.45
C TYR A 502 16.08 20.37 -5.14
N THR A 503 17.18 19.62 -5.22
CA THR A 503 18.03 19.36 -4.04
C THR A 503 19.41 19.95 -4.25
N LEU A 504 19.80 20.84 -3.34
CA LEU A 504 21.11 21.50 -3.30
C LEU A 504 21.87 20.94 -2.10
N THR A 505 23.02 20.30 -2.31
CA THR A 505 23.73 19.63 -1.20
C THR A 505 25.24 19.72 -1.29
N THR A 506 25.93 19.67 -0.15
CA THR A 506 27.38 19.48 -0.08
C THR A 506 27.80 18.05 -0.44
N LEU A 507 26.90 17.08 -0.30
CA LEU A 507 27.14 15.67 -0.55
C LEU A 507 27.37 15.39 -2.04
N LYS A 508 28.31 14.47 -2.33
CA LYS A 508 28.69 14.06 -3.69
C LYS A 508 28.30 12.61 -4.01
N THR A 509 27.48 12.01 -3.15
CA THR A 509 27.10 10.59 -3.19
C THR A 509 25.87 10.29 -4.02
N GLY A 510 25.04 11.30 -4.29
CA GLY A 510 23.81 11.14 -5.06
C GLY A 510 24.06 10.54 -6.44
N TRP A 511 23.15 9.67 -6.86
CA TRP A 511 23.29 8.95 -8.11
C TRP A 511 21.92 8.52 -8.64
N LYS A 512 21.64 8.83 -9.92
CA LYS A 512 20.48 8.28 -10.64
C LYS A 512 20.88 6.96 -11.28
N CYS A 513 20.66 5.86 -10.58
CA CYS A 513 20.97 4.54 -11.12
C CYS A 513 19.85 4.03 -12.03
N GLY A 514 20.19 3.07 -12.90
CA GLY A 514 19.24 2.42 -13.78
C GLY A 514 19.64 0.98 -14.08
N TYR A 515 18.64 0.11 -14.11
CA TYR A 515 18.70 -1.20 -14.76
C TYR A 515 18.27 -1.09 -16.23
N PRO A 516 18.54 -2.11 -17.08
CA PRO A 516 17.91 -2.21 -18.39
C PRO A 516 16.38 -2.16 -18.28
N GLU A 517 15.70 -1.73 -19.35
CA GLU A 517 14.24 -1.76 -19.39
C GLU A 517 13.72 -3.20 -19.18
N PRO A 518 12.74 -3.42 -18.28
CA PRO A 518 12.16 -4.74 -18.05
C PRO A 518 11.34 -5.22 -19.27
N PRO A 519 10.90 -6.49 -19.29
CA PRO A 519 10.01 -7.01 -20.32
C PRO A 519 8.77 -6.11 -20.52
N PRO A 520 8.21 -6.06 -21.74
CA PRO A 520 6.98 -5.32 -22.00
C PRO A 520 5.79 -5.95 -21.24
N PRO A 521 4.80 -5.15 -20.81
CA PRO A 521 3.66 -5.66 -20.05
C PRO A 521 2.89 -6.72 -20.84
N GLN A 522 2.38 -7.73 -20.14
CA GLN A 522 1.53 -8.79 -20.70
C GLN A 522 0.31 -9.04 -19.79
N PRO A 523 -0.86 -9.33 -20.37
CA PRO A 523 -1.99 -9.81 -19.58
C PRO A 523 -1.63 -11.12 -18.86
N PHE A 524 -2.34 -11.40 -17.76
CA PHE A 524 -2.24 -12.71 -17.09
C PHE A 524 -2.49 -13.84 -18.10
N PRO A 525 -1.73 -14.96 -18.06
CA PRO A 525 -1.85 -16.05 -19.02
C PRO A 525 -3.29 -16.54 -19.22
N SER A 526 -3.77 -16.57 -20.48
CA SER A 526 -5.10 -17.06 -20.85
C SER A 526 -5.32 -18.55 -20.57
N ILE A 527 -4.24 -19.28 -20.30
CA ILE A 527 -4.25 -20.64 -19.78
C ILE A 527 -3.30 -20.66 -18.59
N TYR A 528 -3.78 -21.10 -17.43
CA TYR A 528 -3.01 -21.18 -16.18
C TYR A 528 -3.40 -22.41 -15.39
N SER A 529 -2.42 -23.11 -14.83
CA SER A 529 -2.64 -24.23 -13.91
C SER A 529 -1.66 -24.20 -12.75
N ASP A 530 -2.10 -24.65 -11.59
CA ASP A 530 -1.29 -24.86 -10.39
C ASP A 530 -1.76 -26.17 -9.72
N ASP A 531 -0.84 -27.13 -9.61
CA ASP A 531 -1.07 -28.45 -8.99
C ASP A 531 -0.58 -28.48 -7.53
N PHE A 532 -0.13 -27.34 -7.02
CA PHE A 532 0.38 -27.12 -5.67
C PHE A 532 1.48 -28.09 -5.20
N ASN A 533 2.11 -28.86 -6.10
CA ASN A 533 3.01 -29.98 -5.80
C ASN A 533 4.42 -29.53 -5.36
N ILE A 534 4.49 -28.77 -4.26
CA ILE A 534 5.71 -28.20 -3.72
C ILE A 534 5.93 -28.57 -2.25
N ARG A 535 6.97 -29.36 -2.01
CA ARG A 535 7.26 -29.91 -0.67
C ARG A 535 7.79 -28.89 0.33
N ASN A 536 8.58 -27.94 -0.15
CA ASN A 536 9.24 -26.91 0.64
C ASN A 536 9.07 -25.56 -0.09
N PRO A 537 7.87 -24.96 -0.05
CA PRO A 537 7.63 -23.72 -0.78
C PRO A 537 8.41 -22.56 -0.14
N PRO A 538 8.90 -21.59 -0.94
CA PRO A 538 9.65 -20.44 -0.43
C PRO A 538 8.75 -19.41 0.28
N PHE A 539 7.44 -19.50 0.10
CA PHE A 539 6.40 -18.70 0.75
C PHE A 539 5.25 -19.63 1.17
N SER A 540 4.39 -19.22 2.11
CA SER A 540 3.31 -20.07 2.65
C SER A 540 2.14 -20.30 1.70
N GLU A 541 1.93 -19.43 0.71
CA GLU A 541 0.78 -19.43 -0.21
C GLU A 541 1.24 -19.60 -1.68
N ALA A 542 0.40 -20.23 -2.51
CA ALA A 542 0.64 -20.42 -3.93
C ALA A 542 0.71 -19.10 -4.71
N PRO A 543 1.51 -18.98 -5.79
CA PRO A 543 1.67 -17.72 -6.52
C PRO A 543 0.35 -17.22 -7.14
N ASN A 544 0.23 -15.89 -7.26
CA ASN A 544 -0.89 -15.17 -7.91
C ASN A 544 -2.28 -15.28 -7.27
N PHE A 545 -2.55 -16.26 -6.41
CA PHE A 545 -3.71 -16.22 -5.52
C PHE A 545 -3.65 -14.94 -4.67
N ALA A 546 -4.80 -14.36 -4.39
CA ALA A 546 -4.92 -13.14 -3.62
C ALA A 546 -6.12 -13.25 -2.70
N ASP A 547 -5.86 -13.63 -1.45
CA ASP A 547 -6.86 -13.78 -0.41
C ASP A 547 -7.56 -12.45 -0.12
N GLN A 548 -8.89 -12.44 -0.19
CA GLN A 548 -9.72 -11.26 0.10
C GLN A 548 -10.58 -11.44 1.36
N THR A 549 -10.78 -12.68 1.81
CA THR A 549 -11.30 -13.02 3.15
C THR A 549 -10.90 -14.47 3.47
N GLY A 550 -10.43 -14.73 4.70
CA GLY A 550 -9.78 -16.00 5.05
C GLY A 550 -8.30 -16.00 4.67
N VAL A 551 -7.62 -17.13 4.92
CA VAL A 551 -6.21 -17.34 4.56
C VAL A 551 -6.06 -18.73 3.97
N PHE A 552 -5.35 -18.82 2.85
CA PHE A 552 -5.11 -20.04 2.09
C PHE A 552 -3.61 -20.34 2.11
N GLU A 553 -3.23 -21.58 2.44
CA GLU A 553 -1.83 -21.98 2.61
C GLU A 553 -1.53 -23.29 1.86
N TYR A 554 -0.29 -23.46 1.42
CA TYR A 554 0.22 -24.76 0.99
C TYR A 554 0.10 -25.77 2.14
N PHE A 555 -0.51 -26.91 1.88
CA PHE A 555 -0.78 -27.94 2.86
C PHE A 555 -0.25 -29.30 2.41
N VAL A 556 0.43 -30.00 3.33
CA VAL A 556 1.00 -31.34 3.09
C VAL A 556 0.25 -32.36 3.92
N ASN A 557 -0.61 -33.15 3.27
CA ASN A 557 -1.34 -34.22 3.94
C ASN A 557 -0.48 -35.49 4.05
N ALA A 558 0.44 -35.50 5.02
CA ALA A 558 1.35 -36.64 5.26
C ALA A 558 0.66 -37.96 5.69
N SER A 559 -0.67 -37.96 5.86
CA SER A 559 -1.48 -39.17 6.13
C SER A 559 -2.18 -39.70 4.89
N ASP A 560 -2.21 -38.94 3.79
CA ASP A 560 -2.68 -39.42 2.49
C ASP A 560 -1.53 -40.08 1.72
N ALA A 561 -1.85 -41.14 1.00
CA ALA A 561 -0.94 -41.86 0.11
C ALA A 561 -1.48 -41.94 -1.33
N GLY A 562 -2.62 -41.28 -1.61
CA GLY A 562 -3.17 -41.07 -2.94
C GLY A 562 -2.61 -39.82 -3.62
N ASP A 563 -3.38 -39.27 -4.54
CA ASP A 563 -2.90 -38.25 -5.48
C ASP A 563 -2.84 -36.82 -4.88
N HIS A 564 -3.51 -36.57 -3.74
CA HIS A 564 -3.67 -35.25 -3.11
C HIS A 564 -2.75 -35.02 -1.90
N VAL A 565 -1.45 -35.34 -2.04
CA VAL A 565 -0.47 -35.18 -0.94
C VAL A 565 -0.14 -33.71 -0.66
N PHE A 566 -0.15 -32.88 -1.70
CA PHE A 566 0.10 -31.44 -1.64
C PHE A 566 -1.14 -30.72 -2.17
N THR A 567 -1.61 -29.70 -1.45
CA THR A 567 -2.87 -29.00 -1.76
C THR A 567 -2.77 -27.54 -1.32
N LEU A 568 -3.75 -26.72 -1.72
CA LEU A 568 -4.01 -25.40 -1.14
C LEU A 568 -5.16 -25.52 -0.13
N ARG A 569 -4.98 -25.07 1.12
CA ARG A 569 -5.96 -25.24 2.21
C ARG A 569 -6.36 -23.93 2.83
N GLN A 570 -7.67 -23.69 2.98
CA GLN A 570 -8.19 -22.58 3.77
C GLN A 570 -8.04 -22.91 5.26
N VAL A 571 -7.29 -22.11 6.03
CA VAL A 571 -6.89 -22.46 7.41
C VAL A 571 -7.65 -21.73 8.53
N VAL A 572 -8.39 -20.67 8.22
CA VAL A 572 -9.08 -19.85 9.22
C VAL A 572 -10.46 -20.43 9.56
N VAL A 573 -10.66 -20.81 10.83
CA VAL A 573 -11.89 -21.47 11.33
C VAL A 573 -12.77 -20.58 12.21
N GLN A 574 -12.37 -19.33 12.44
CA GLN A 574 -13.12 -18.34 13.19
C GLN A 574 -12.92 -16.98 12.52
N ARG A 575 -13.98 -16.18 12.38
CA ARG A 575 -13.85 -14.81 11.89
C ARG A 575 -12.84 -14.02 12.76
N PRO A 576 -11.88 -13.31 12.14
CA PRO A 576 -10.96 -12.41 12.83
C PRO A 576 -11.66 -11.27 13.59
N ILE A 577 -10.90 -10.57 14.43
CA ILE A 577 -11.24 -9.20 14.83
C ILE A 577 -10.96 -8.31 13.61
N THR A 578 -12.02 -7.92 12.90
CA THR A 578 -11.88 -7.40 11.54
C THR A 578 -11.47 -5.93 11.51
N TRP A 579 -10.58 -5.59 10.56
CA TRP A 579 -10.36 -4.19 10.19
C TRP A 579 -11.47 -3.71 9.25
N VAL A 580 -11.75 -4.47 8.20
CA VAL A 580 -12.75 -4.16 7.18
C VAL A 580 -14.08 -4.85 7.47
N SER A 581 -14.99 -4.74 6.51
CA SER A 581 -16.23 -5.48 6.46
C SER A 581 -16.03 -6.79 5.66
N ASP A 582 -15.08 -7.64 6.11
CA ASP A 582 -14.77 -8.96 5.55
C ASP A 582 -16.03 -9.73 5.15
N ALA A 583 -15.96 -10.61 4.15
CA ALA A 583 -17.11 -11.41 3.74
C ALA A 583 -17.56 -12.39 4.85
N ASP A 584 -18.76 -12.95 4.72
CA ASP A 584 -19.20 -14.04 5.61
C ASP A 584 -18.65 -15.41 5.15
N GLN A 585 -18.09 -15.43 3.93
CA GLN A 585 -17.47 -16.53 3.18
C GLN A 585 -15.96 -16.26 3.12
N THR A 586 -15.14 -17.28 2.87
CA THR A 586 -13.75 -17.04 2.45
C THR A 586 -13.65 -17.00 0.93
N ILE A 587 -12.67 -16.29 0.40
CA ILE A 587 -12.43 -16.18 -1.04
C ILE A 587 -10.99 -15.75 -1.33
N SER A 588 -10.37 -16.43 -2.29
CA SER A 588 -9.12 -16.03 -2.93
C SER A 588 -9.35 -15.81 -4.42
N VAL A 589 -8.91 -14.67 -4.96
CA VAL A 589 -9.10 -14.30 -6.38
C VAL A 589 -7.81 -14.43 -7.16
N ILE A 590 -7.90 -14.75 -8.45
CA ILE A 590 -6.74 -14.94 -9.33
C ILE A 590 -7.06 -14.59 -10.80
N GLY A 591 -6.04 -14.11 -11.51
CA GLY A 591 -6.03 -14.01 -12.97
C GLY A 591 -6.24 -12.61 -13.52
N ASN A 592 -6.93 -12.48 -14.65
CA ASN A 592 -7.18 -11.20 -15.32
C ASN A 592 -8.60 -10.69 -15.04
N PHE A 593 -8.74 -9.49 -14.49
CA PHE A 593 -10.05 -8.86 -14.28
C PHE A 593 -10.84 -8.66 -15.59
N LYS A 594 -10.15 -8.60 -16.74
CA LYS A 594 -10.77 -8.34 -18.05
C LYS A 594 -11.39 -9.57 -18.70
N TRP A 595 -11.19 -10.78 -18.15
CA TRP A 595 -11.75 -12.00 -18.74
C TRP A 595 -13.27 -11.99 -18.75
N VAL A 596 -13.84 -12.37 -19.90
CA VAL A 596 -15.29 -12.44 -20.11
C VAL A 596 -15.71 -13.90 -20.18
N ASN A 597 -15.07 -14.70 -21.02
CA ASN A 597 -15.36 -16.13 -21.10
C ASN A 597 -14.28 -16.89 -20.34
N MET A 598 -14.68 -17.88 -19.55
CA MET A 598 -13.72 -18.68 -18.79
C MET A 598 -14.26 -20.06 -18.45
N THR A 599 -13.36 -21.02 -18.43
CA THR A 599 -13.53 -22.33 -17.82
C THR A 599 -12.60 -22.37 -16.61
N VAL A 600 -13.17 -22.57 -15.42
CA VAL A 600 -12.43 -22.76 -14.16
C VAL A 600 -12.64 -24.20 -13.71
N THR A 601 -11.57 -24.93 -13.44
CA THR A 601 -11.61 -26.30 -12.89
C THR A 601 -10.74 -26.39 -11.65
N CYS A 602 -11.19 -27.12 -10.64
CA CYS A 602 -10.45 -27.40 -9.41
C CYS A 602 -11.01 -28.64 -8.72
N ASP A 603 -10.13 -29.47 -8.17
CA ASP A 603 -10.51 -30.51 -7.22
C ASP A 603 -10.75 -29.88 -5.85
N ILE A 604 -11.81 -30.31 -5.17
CA ILE A 604 -12.22 -29.77 -3.87
C ILE A 604 -12.40 -30.86 -2.82
N TYR A 605 -12.16 -30.50 -1.55
CA TYR A 605 -12.35 -31.36 -0.39
C TYR A 605 -12.98 -30.58 0.76
N ILE A 606 -14.20 -30.97 1.15
CA ILE A 606 -14.92 -30.36 2.27
C ILE A 606 -14.57 -31.11 3.56
N GLU A 607 -13.89 -30.49 4.51
CA GLU A 607 -13.55 -31.16 5.79
C GLU A 607 -14.69 -31.10 6.81
N LYS A 608 -15.47 -30.01 6.80
CA LYS A 608 -16.53 -29.77 7.79
C LYS A 608 -17.79 -30.61 7.48
N PRO A 609 -18.19 -31.56 8.35
CA PRO A 609 -19.30 -32.45 8.05
C PRO A 609 -20.66 -31.76 8.03
N ARG A 610 -21.58 -32.28 7.21
CA ARG A 610 -23.00 -31.86 7.09
C ARG A 610 -23.24 -30.45 6.53
N ASP A 611 -22.69 -29.40 7.13
CA ASP A 611 -22.96 -28.00 6.76
C ASP A 611 -21.79 -27.28 6.06
N GLY A 612 -20.64 -27.93 5.93
CA GLY A 612 -19.53 -27.41 5.13
C GLY A 612 -19.89 -27.19 3.67
N GLY A 613 -19.26 -26.21 3.04
CA GLY A 613 -19.41 -25.96 1.60
C GLY A 613 -18.24 -25.19 1.00
N VAL A 614 -18.03 -25.42 -0.30
CA VAL A 614 -16.95 -24.81 -1.09
C VAL A 614 -17.51 -24.31 -2.42
N PHE A 615 -16.77 -23.43 -3.08
CA PHE A 615 -17.10 -22.97 -4.41
C PHE A 615 -15.86 -22.73 -5.28
N ILE A 616 -16.09 -22.82 -6.58
CA ILE A 616 -15.30 -22.12 -7.60
C ILE A 616 -16.16 -21.01 -8.22
N ALA A 617 -15.54 -19.94 -8.67
CA ALA A 617 -16.24 -18.80 -9.25
C ALA A 617 -15.49 -18.18 -10.43
N GLY A 618 -16.24 -17.46 -11.26
CA GLY A 618 -15.73 -16.69 -12.38
C GLY A 618 -16.44 -15.35 -12.51
N ARG A 619 -15.79 -14.39 -13.19
CA ARG A 619 -16.21 -12.99 -13.27
C ARG A 619 -16.38 -12.30 -11.90
N VAL A 620 -15.50 -12.57 -10.93
CA VAL A 620 -15.56 -11.89 -9.63
C VAL A 620 -15.20 -10.41 -9.83
N ASP A 621 -16.14 -9.50 -9.54
CA ASP A 621 -16.06 -8.08 -9.95
C ASP A 621 -15.54 -7.10 -8.88
N ASN A 622 -15.35 -7.54 -7.65
CA ASN A 622 -14.83 -6.73 -6.55
C ASN A 622 -13.94 -7.56 -5.61
N GLY A 623 -13.13 -6.86 -4.81
CA GLY A 623 -12.28 -7.42 -3.76
C GLY A 623 -11.87 -6.36 -2.72
N GLY A 624 -10.87 -6.68 -1.91
CA GLY A 624 -10.34 -5.84 -0.85
C GLY A 624 -11.44 -5.38 0.11
N ILE A 625 -11.47 -4.08 0.40
CA ILE A 625 -12.45 -3.47 1.31
C ILE A 625 -13.92 -3.62 0.88
N TYR A 626 -14.19 -4.05 -0.36
CA TYR A 626 -15.53 -4.26 -0.93
C TYR A 626 -15.90 -5.74 -1.16
N VAL A 627 -15.06 -6.69 -0.73
CA VAL A 627 -15.23 -8.15 -0.96
C VAL A 627 -16.62 -8.69 -0.58
N ARG A 628 -17.26 -8.14 0.44
CA ARG A 628 -18.60 -8.56 0.90
C ARG A 628 -19.72 -8.30 -0.12
N ASP A 629 -19.51 -7.37 -1.05
CA ASP A 629 -20.48 -7.01 -2.11
C ASP A 629 -20.11 -7.60 -3.49
N SER A 630 -19.07 -8.45 -3.55
CA SER A 630 -18.59 -9.07 -4.80
C SER A 630 -19.67 -9.88 -5.52
N LYS A 631 -19.78 -9.64 -6.82
CA LYS A 631 -20.65 -10.35 -7.75
C LYS A 631 -19.83 -11.16 -8.73
N GLY A 632 -20.47 -12.09 -9.41
CA GLY A 632 -19.83 -13.04 -10.32
C GLY A 632 -20.78 -14.18 -10.68
N VAL A 633 -20.22 -15.34 -10.99
CA VAL A 633 -20.95 -16.60 -11.04
C VAL A 633 -20.25 -17.56 -10.08
N PHE A 634 -20.90 -17.87 -8.97
CA PHE A 634 -20.34 -18.73 -7.91
C PHE A 634 -21.02 -20.10 -7.96
N PHE A 635 -20.26 -21.17 -8.19
CA PHE A 635 -20.73 -22.56 -8.19
C PHE A 635 -20.40 -23.23 -6.87
N TRP A 636 -21.39 -23.32 -5.99
CA TRP A 636 -21.29 -23.88 -4.65
C TRP A 636 -21.69 -25.34 -4.60
N VAL A 637 -20.96 -26.15 -3.83
CA VAL A 637 -21.36 -27.50 -3.41
C VAL A 637 -21.25 -27.66 -1.90
N PHE A 638 -22.10 -28.50 -1.31
CA PHE A 638 -22.26 -28.64 0.14
C PHE A 638 -22.24 -30.12 0.57
N ALA A 639 -21.72 -30.39 1.77
CA ALA A 639 -21.62 -31.74 2.34
C ALA A 639 -22.98 -32.44 2.58
N ASP A 640 -24.08 -31.67 2.64
CA ASP A 640 -25.44 -32.22 2.67
C ASP A 640 -25.86 -32.91 1.35
N GLY A 641 -25.10 -32.72 0.28
CA GLY A 641 -25.36 -33.27 -1.05
C GLY A 641 -26.09 -32.32 -1.98
N THR A 642 -26.22 -31.03 -1.64
CA THR A 642 -26.82 -29.99 -2.49
C THR A 642 -25.77 -29.15 -3.25
N TYR A 643 -26.22 -28.42 -4.27
CA TYR A 643 -25.45 -27.36 -4.92
C TYR A 643 -26.27 -26.08 -5.08
N ARG A 644 -25.58 -24.96 -5.29
CA ARG A 644 -26.17 -23.66 -5.67
C ARG A 644 -25.32 -22.96 -6.72
N VAL A 645 -25.96 -22.13 -7.53
CA VAL A 645 -25.31 -21.16 -8.40
C VAL A 645 -25.85 -19.78 -8.01
N THR A 646 -24.97 -18.82 -7.70
CA THR A 646 -25.37 -17.48 -7.24
C THR A 646 -24.70 -16.38 -8.07
N SER A 647 -25.33 -15.20 -8.16
CA SER A 647 -24.73 -14.00 -8.78
C SER A 647 -23.93 -13.13 -7.79
N ASP A 648 -24.00 -13.43 -6.50
CA ASP A 648 -23.28 -12.72 -5.42
C ASP A 648 -22.57 -13.70 -4.45
N LEU A 649 -21.46 -13.27 -3.86
CA LEU A 649 -20.70 -14.03 -2.87
C LEU A 649 -21.51 -14.32 -1.61
N ALA A 650 -22.35 -13.36 -1.17
CA ALA A 650 -23.22 -13.52 -0.01
C ALA A 650 -24.39 -14.50 -0.23
N GLY A 651 -24.55 -15.04 -1.44
CA GLY A 651 -25.52 -16.07 -1.80
C GLY A 651 -26.99 -15.65 -1.67
N LYS A 652 -27.29 -14.36 -1.80
CA LYS A 652 -28.64 -13.79 -1.72
C LYS A 652 -29.42 -13.99 -3.02
N GLU A 653 -28.73 -13.89 -4.16
CA GLU A 653 -29.29 -14.01 -5.50
C GLU A 653 -28.98 -15.41 -6.06
N ILE A 654 -29.87 -16.37 -5.80
CA ILE A 654 -29.74 -17.75 -6.29
C ILE A 654 -30.25 -17.85 -7.73
N LEU A 655 -29.34 -18.15 -8.66
CA LEU A 655 -29.64 -18.41 -10.07
C LEU A 655 -30.14 -19.84 -10.30
N MET A 656 -29.55 -20.82 -9.60
CA MET A 656 -29.96 -22.23 -9.65
C MET A 656 -29.60 -22.95 -8.35
N LYS A 657 -30.28 -24.07 -8.04
CA LYS A 657 -29.94 -24.98 -6.95
C LYS A 657 -30.49 -26.39 -7.23
N GLY A 658 -29.88 -27.41 -6.65
CA GLY A 658 -30.33 -28.79 -6.79
C GLY A 658 -29.55 -29.77 -5.93
N LEU A 659 -29.57 -31.05 -6.30
CA LEU A 659 -28.80 -32.12 -5.68
C LEU A 659 -27.53 -32.38 -6.49
N ALA A 660 -26.40 -32.56 -5.80
CA ALA A 660 -25.10 -32.89 -6.38
C ALA A 660 -24.53 -34.23 -5.87
N GLY A 661 -24.97 -34.69 -4.69
CA GLY A 661 -24.45 -35.92 -4.07
C GLY A 661 -23.06 -35.78 -3.41
N VAL A 662 -22.46 -34.59 -3.47
CA VAL A 662 -21.21 -34.22 -2.78
C VAL A 662 -21.28 -34.51 -1.27
N ARG A 663 -20.15 -34.92 -0.70
CA ARG A 663 -20.00 -35.24 0.73
C ARG A 663 -18.75 -34.59 1.32
N ASP A 664 -18.74 -34.46 2.64
CA ASP A 664 -17.51 -34.19 3.37
C ASP A 664 -16.54 -35.38 3.29
N ASN A 665 -15.25 -35.07 3.44
CA ASN A 665 -14.14 -36.02 3.46
C ASN A 665 -13.98 -36.85 2.16
N VAL A 666 -14.48 -36.35 1.02
CA VAL A 666 -14.36 -36.96 -0.31
C VAL A 666 -13.91 -35.90 -1.32
N TRP A 667 -12.95 -36.24 -2.17
CA TRP A 667 -12.49 -35.39 -3.28
C TRP A 667 -13.48 -35.39 -4.46
N HIS A 668 -13.71 -34.22 -5.04
CA HIS A 668 -14.53 -34.04 -6.23
C HIS A 668 -13.96 -32.96 -7.15
N THR A 669 -13.99 -33.18 -8.46
CA THR A 669 -13.63 -32.16 -9.46
C THR A 669 -14.83 -31.29 -9.78
N LEU A 670 -14.72 -29.98 -9.62
CA LEU A 670 -15.69 -29.00 -10.13
C LEU A 670 -15.16 -28.36 -11.40
N THR A 671 -16.02 -28.18 -12.40
CA THR A 671 -15.75 -27.30 -13.54
C THR A 671 -16.90 -26.31 -13.71
N LEU A 672 -16.57 -25.02 -13.85
CA LEU A 672 -17.49 -23.92 -14.15
C LEU A 672 -17.13 -23.35 -15.53
N ASN A 673 -18.04 -23.45 -16.49
CA ASN A 673 -17.90 -22.81 -17.79
C ASN A 673 -18.78 -21.55 -17.85
N ILE A 674 -18.22 -20.44 -18.34
CA ILE A 674 -18.91 -19.17 -18.57
C ILE A 674 -18.67 -18.76 -20.02
N GLN A 675 -19.73 -18.68 -20.83
CA GLN A 675 -19.68 -18.28 -22.24
C GLN A 675 -20.78 -17.27 -22.56
N GLY A 676 -20.39 -16.04 -22.92
CA GLY A 676 -21.32 -14.95 -23.20
C GLY A 676 -22.20 -14.63 -21.98
N ASN A 677 -23.50 -14.92 -22.07
CA ASN A 677 -24.46 -14.74 -20.97
C ASN A 677 -24.98 -16.08 -20.42
N SER A 678 -24.29 -17.19 -20.68
CA SER A 678 -24.66 -18.53 -20.22
C SER A 678 -23.54 -19.13 -19.36
N ALA A 679 -23.92 -19.89 -18.33
CA ALA A 679 -23.02 -20.76 -17.59
C ALA A 679 -23.51 -22.21 -17.55
N SER A 680 -22.56 -23.13 -17.41
CA SER A 680 -22.79 -24.54 -17.06
C SER A 680 -21.77 -24.99 -16.01
N GLY A 681 -22.10 -26.05 -15.27
CA GLY A 681 -21.23 -26.65 -14.27
C GLY A 681 -21.22 -28.16 -14.35
N LEU A 682 -20.03 -28.74 -14.22
CA LEU A 682 -19.79 -30.18 -14.20
C LEU A 682 -19.31 -30.60 -12.80
N LEU A 683 -19.62 -31.83 -12.43
CA LEU A 683 -19.13 -32.51 -11.23
C LEU A 683 -18.48 -33.83 -11.67
N ASN A 684 -17.21 -34.03 -11.34
CA ASN A 684 -16.42 -35.21 -11.72
C ASN A 684 -16.47 -35.50 -13.24
N GLY A 685 -16.42 -34.44 -14.06
CA GLY A 685 -16.50 -34.53 -15.53
C GLY A 685 -17.90 -34.75 -16.13
N TYR A 686 -18.95 -34.91 -15.31
CA TYR A 686 -20.34 -35.07 -15.79
C TYR A 686 -21.14 -33.76 -15.63
N PRO A 687 -21.99 -33.37 -16.60
CA PRO A 687 -22.85 -32.19 -16.46
C PRO A 687 -23.78 -32.30 -15.23
N LEU A 688 -23.71 -31.30 -14.36
CA LEU A 688 -24.61 -31.16 -13.20
C LEU A 688 -25.72 -30.14 -13.47
N TRP A 689 -25.39 -29.05 -14.17
CA TRP A 689 -26.33 -28.00 -14.55
C TRP A 689 -25.85 -27.23 -15.78
N GLU A 690 -26.79 -26.69 -16.55
CA GLU A 690 -26.52 -26.00 -17.83
C GLU A 690 -27.47 -24.81 -18.04
N ASN A 691 -27.09 -23.91 -18.95
CA ASN A 691 -27.91 -22.81 -19.46
C ASN A 691 -28.40 -21.82 -18.39
N VAL A 692 -27.62 -21.59 -17.34
CA VAL A 692 -27.89 -20.53 -16.35
C VAL A 692 -27.61 -19.17 -16.99
N THR A 693 -28.64 -18.33 -17.09
CA THR A 693 -28.49 -16.98 -17.67
C THR A 693 -27.83 -16.02 -16.68
N ILE A 694 -26.73 -15.41 -17.12
CA ILE A 694 -25.98 -14.38 -16.39
C ILE A 694 -26.43 -13.00 -16.89
N SER A 695 -26.67 -12.06 -15.98
CA SER A 695 -27.04 -10.67 -16.34
C SER A 695 -25.92 -9.67 -16.08
N LYS A 696 -25.24 -9.80 -14.93
CA LYS A 696 -24.04 -9.08 -14.49
C LYS A 696 -23.28 -9.96 -13.47
N PRO A 697 -21.97 -9.73 -13.25
CA PRO A 697 -21.07 -8.83 -13.99
C PRO A 697 -20.68 -9.38 -15.37
N GLY A 698 -20.07 -8.52 -16.19
CA GLY A 698 -19.67 -8.85 -17.57
C GLY A 698 -18.27 -9.48 -17.68
N ASN A 699 -17.41 -9.21 -16.70
CA ASN A 699 -16.01 -9.63 -16.63
C ASN A 699 -15.59 -9.70 -15.14
N GLY A 700 -14.43 -10.28 -14.86
CA GLY A 700 -13.81 -10.29 -13.53
C GLY A 700 -12.84 -11.45 -13.36
N TRP A 701 -12.27 -11.60 -12.16
CA TRP A 701 -11.33 -12.69 -11.85
C TRP A 701 -11.99 -14.07 -11.79
N ALA A 702 -11.17 -15.12 -11.81
CA ALA A 702 -11.54 -16.41 -11.26
C ALA A 702 -11.33 -16.41 -9.73
N ALA A 703 -12.00 -17.31 -9.00
CA ALA A 703 -11.81 -17.44 -7.57
C ALA A 703 -12.16 -18.84 -7.05
N LEU A 704 -11.68 -19.15 -5.84
CA LEU A 704 -12.10 -20.30 -5.03
C LEU A 704 -12.36 -19.86 -3.59
N GLY A 705 -13.09 -20.67 -2.82
CA GLY A 705 -13.32 -20.37 -1.41
C GLY A 705 -14.33 -21.26 -0.69
N THR A 706 -14.62 -20.90 0.58
CA THR A 706 -15.45 -21.70 1.50
C THR A 706 -16.69 -20.92 1.96
N ARG A 707 -17.76 -21.66 2.29
CA ARG A 707 -19.07 -21.13 2.72
C ARG A 707 -18.98 -20.21 3.96
N SER A 708 -18.09 -20.55 4.88
CA SER A 708 -17.80 -19.80 6.10
C SER A 708 -16.31 -19.97 6.47
N PHE A 709 -15.86 -19.40 7.58
CA PHE A 709 -14.52 -19.67 8.13
C PHE A 709 -14.46 -21.14 8.59
N GLU A 710 -14.05 -22.03 7.69
CA GLU A 710 -14.00 -23.48 7.88
C GLU A 710 -12.93 -24.12 6.99
N PHE A 711 -12.33 -25.23 7.44
CA PHE A 711 -11.31 -25.93 6.68
C PHE A 711 -11.88 -26.55 5.39
N ALA A 712 -11.15 -26.37 4.29
CA ALA A 712 -11.33 -27.06 3.03
C ALA A 712 -9.99 -27.07 2.26
N GLN A 713 -9.79 -28.09 1.43
CA GLN A 713 -8.63 -28.20 0.54
C GLN A 713 -9.06 -28.08 -0.93
N PHE A 714 -8.14 -27.57 -1.75
CA PHE A 714 -8.25 -27.31 -3.17
C PHE A 714 -7.02 -27.88 -3.86
N ASP A 715 -7.20 -28.50 -5.02
CA ASP A 715 -6.10 -29.10 -5.78
C ASP A 715 -6.34 -29.02 -7.30
N ASN A 716 -5.29 -29.27 -8.10
CA ASN A 716 -5.31 -29.31 -9.57
C ASN A 716 -6.07 -28.14 -10.20
N PHE A 717 -5.74 -26.92 -9.77
CA PHE A 717 -6.42 -25.71 -10.23
C PHE A 717 -6.06 -25.40 -11.69
N HIS A 718 -7.07 -25.11 -12.52
CA HIS A 718 -6.90 -24.82 -13.94
C HIS A 718 -7.88 -23.75 -14.43
N ILE A 719 -7.40 -22.82 -15.27
CA ILE A 719 -8.20 -21.81 -15.96
C ILE A 719 -7.86 -21.80 -17.44
N GLU A 720 -8.89 -21.74 -18.28
CA GLU A 720 -8.81 -21.28 -19.68
C GLU A 720 -9.77 -20.08 -19.87
N ALA A 721 -9.29 -18.93 -20.32
CA ALA A 721 -10.09 -17.70 -20.38
C ALA A 721 -9.72 -16.74 -21.52
N CYS A 722 -10.71 -15.95 -21.98
CA CYS A 722 -10.57 -14.91 -23.01
C CYS A 722 -11.48 -13.68 -22.81
#